data_AF-A0A6I3DBE0-F1
#
_entry.id   AF-A0A6I3DBE0-F1
#
_cell.length_a   1.000
_cell.length_b   1.000
_cell.length_c   1.000
_cell.angle_alpha   90.00
_cell.angle_beta   90.00
_cell.angle_gamma   90.00
#
_symmetry.space_group_name_H-M   'P 1'
#
loop_
_entity.id
_entity.type
_entity.pdbx_description
1 polymer ?
#
loop_
_entity_poly.entity_id
_entity_poly.type
_entity_poly.pdbx_seq_one_letter_code
_entity_poly.pdbx_strand_id
1 'polypeptide(L)'
;MATIENAQQSNAETSFDFWLSEIRQIGCSDPLTHFRDNSFGQINLERAHPGGLAQFVTGRPTLLSNLVRDPLSFSRALSAARRIKSKQLALSEHFGLETLYMASGLVDLRADDTDLCMPVLLWPVNLVRKHDDFELSLSRKAIVNPALAPALSSAYGVRLNNEDLLVHVKVGSDPIPIRVLDHIASLTETATAPELRRVLVISNFSSAAIELAADFKRVDNPVVKLFSEGISPTQTSELGVADPIAVTDSDMTQTKIVSKALAGASFAVETLPGCGYTQTVVLLMAALAHQGKRVLVLAPRRQTLNELADRVAQIGLQGLGIRSSSTWLDMIGAISRNEKSQPANYQSLAALRDSSREQISNYFAAFEKVDGELGVSIEQALEHLSRLSASQNPPVNEARIDADQLGRHRDLTFALNLIRQAQQLGELEIGPEDSAWFRARFDNPQEIQPRIALARALHQGSFQALSDQLADFTKAVEFAPAKTVSDWVRYLELFVGIRHTLDKFKPEVFDRPLTELILATAPRKDKSVMSGANRRRLKKLAKEYLRPGMHVEDMHLALKDIQSQRDAWSRNCLVAKPPQVPLGIKDAQVAVSTFVDELKVLQTHLSTEAVSLELENQPLETLRKSLRSLAEDTMILDNYAERAMTQSRLDEAGLGPLSIELAKLHTKKDNLKSELELAWWKSALETLLQRSGGSLADDHEQVIANEQRFAKAESDLIQEGSKTVSFELATRWKQALASYPAEAQTLKELLKLKRAVLSEVHTMAPNIYQALVPVVMCSPYEVPTVLAKGDRFDVALVLDGAGSSIAENYSGLIRSGQVVVFGDDAIAAATGFNLECLPVGENERSLPESIFSASRKVMAVETLRRSYRLSGQALGDYVNREFYNDRIVFEPSLERYLGRINAKLELVEQPTASNPESLDAEVSKTTELIFSHARWNPQDSLLVATASTKHAERLNQSVELGMKDRADLAEFFEGHGREKFEITTIQDLAHRIADRVIFSIGFGKDTLGATPKSLGFVSHPDGNRYLANTLVSARKHITVVSALTASDLSDPGVIGSDALRDMISEIANPKLRVFDADVNPMIADLAIRLTKLGVTTRTNFSPRLKLVASVGDKAAIVEPDWGLLGYNLSERHRLRPMILRAMGWDYIRVPSFELFADPERVAQRIAIQLGIELSKKPQALFELEPKAFEDTASAWGDPEDSNDQRLREDKPPHWG
;
A
#
# COMPACT_ATOMS: atom_id res chain seq x y z
N MET A 1 -38.59 -34.31 0.66
CA MET A 1 -38.34 -33.71 -0.67
C MET A 1 -39.59 -33.00 -1.17
N ALA A 2 -40.71 -33.69 -1.43
CA ALA A 2 -41.96 -33.06 -1.90
C ALA A 2 -42.51 -31.88 -1.04
N THR A 3 -42.34 -31.91 0.28
CA THR A 3 -42.76 -30.81 1.18
C THR A 3 -41.85 -29.58 1.14
N ILE A 4 -40.58 -29.76 0.80
CA ILE A 4 -39.61 -28.66 0.65
C ILE A 4 -39.78 -28.04 -0.74
N GLU A 5 -39.99 -28.85 -1.78
CA GLU A 5 -40.29 -28.40 -3.14
C GLU A 5 -41.59 -27.58 -3.19
N ASN A 6 -42.66 -28.01 -2.52
CA ASN A 6 -43.91 -27.23 -2.46
C ASN A 6 -43.76 -25.88 -1.73
N ALA A 7 -42.95 -25.81 -0.67
CA ALA A 7 -42.69 -24.56 0.05
C ALA A 7 -41.82 -23.59 -0.77
N GLN A 8 -40.84 -24.11 -1.52
CA GLN A 8 -40.01 -23.32 -2.43
C GLN A 8 -40.81 -22.79 -3.63
N GLN A 9 -41.71 -23.60 -4.20
CA GLN A 9 -42.62 -23.16 -5.27
C GLN A 9 -43.58 -22.06 -4.82
N SER A 10 -44.18 -22.20 -3.63
CA SER A 10 -45.09 -21.19 -3.06
C SER A 10 -44.37 -19.86 -2.77
N ASN A 11 -43.12 -19.90 -2.30
CA ASN A 11 -42.32 -18.69 -2.08
C ASN A 11 -41.95 -18.01 -3.40
N ALA A 12 -41.53 -18.77 -4.41
CA ALA A 12 -41.18 -18.22 -5.71
C ALA A 12 -42.37 -17.54 -6.40
N GLU A 13 -43.56 -18.15 -6.37
CA GLU A 13 -44.79 -17.53 -6.91
C GLU A 13 -45.11 -16.19 -6.23
N THR A 14 -44.98 -16.14 -4.90
CA THR A 14 -45.19 -14.91 -4.12
C THR A 14 -44.19 -13.81 -4.50
N SER A 15 -42.92 -14.17 -4.77
CA SER A 15 -41.88 -13.22 -5.18
C SER A 15 -42.13 -12.61 -6.56
N PHE A 16 -42.56 -13.40 -7.55
CA PHE A 16 -42.83 -12.87 -8.89
C PHE A 16 -44.00 -11.88 -8.91
N ASP A 17 -45.07 -12.18 -8.17
CA ASP A 17 -46.24 -11.31 -8.10
C ASP A 17 -45.91 -10.00 -7.35
N PHE A 18 -45.06 -10.09 -6.31
CA PHE A 18 -44.50 -8.92 -5.64
C PHE A 18 -43.69 -8.03 -6.60
N TRP A 19 -42.72 -8.59 -7.33
CA TRP A 19 -41.91 -7.81 -8.28
C TRP A 19 -42.75 -7.17 -9.39
N LEU A 20 -43.76 -7.88 -9.92
CA LEU A 20 -44.66 -7.30 -10.92
C LEU A 20 -45.50 -6.15 -10.34
N SER A 21 -45.96 -6.27 -9.09
CA SER A 21 -46.67 -5.19 -8.40
C SER A 21 -45.77 -3.98 -8.19
N GLU A 22 -44.49 -4.20 -7.86
CA GLU A 22 -43.50 -3.15 -7.65
C GLU A 22 -43.19 -2.40 -8.95
N ILE A 23 -43.02 -3.10 -10.08
CA ILE A 23 -42.83 -2.48 -11.41
C ILE A 23 -44.01 -1.54 -11.73
N ARG A 24 -45.25 -1.97 -11.46
CA ARG A 24 -46.46 -1.16 -11.72
C ARG A 24 -46.56 0.08 -10.84
N GLN A 25 -45.85 0.11 -9.71
CA GLN A 25 -45.84 1.24 -8.77
C GLN A 25 -44.67 2.21 -9.00
N ILE A 26 -43.75 1.92 -9.94
CA ILE A 26 -42.67 2.84 -10.33
C ILE A 26 -43.28 4.17 -10.77
N GLY A 27 -42.85 5.29 -10.17
CA GLY A 27 -43.38 6.62 -10.48
C GLY A 27 -44.62 7.07 -9.68
N CYS A 28 -45.12 6.23 -8.76
CA CYS A 28 -46.28 6.38 -7.87
C CYS A 28 -47.58 6.16 -8.61
N SER A 29 -48.19 7.24 -9.09
CA SER A 29 -49.30 7.18 -10.03
C SER A 29 -48.72 7.30 -11.43
N ASP A 30 -48.95 6.30 -12.28
CA ASP A 30 -48.56 6.40 -13.68
C ASP A 30 -49.58 7.28 -14.43
N PRO A 31 -49.19 8.51 -14.85
CA PRO A 31 -50.10 9.43 -15.54
C PRO A 31 -50.50 8.94 -16.95
N LEU A 32 -49.89 7.86 -17.45
CA LEU A 32 -50.29 7.22 -18.71
C LEU A 32 -51.46 6.25 -18.54
N THR A 33 -51.71 5.75 -17.33
CA THR A 33 -52.85 4.85 -17.03
C THR A 33 -53.93 5.53 -16.18
N HIS A 34 -53.52 6.50 -15.34
CA HIS A 34 -54.39 7.25 -14.44
C HIS A 34 -54.15 8.76 -14.54
N PHE A 35 -54.39 9.34 -15.72
CA PHE A 35 -54.28 10.77 -15.95
C PHE A 35 -55.24 11.58 -15.05
N ARG A 36 -54.71 12.60 -14.38
CA ARG A 36 -55.46 13.55 -13.54
C ARG A 36 -55.05 14.99 -13.86
N ASP A 37 -55.99 15.92 -13.79
CA ASP A 37 -55.68 17.34 -13.94
C ASP A 37 -54.89 17.86 -12.73
N ASN A 38 -53.71 18.44 -12.98
CA ASN A 38 -52.78 18.92 -11.96
C ASN A 38 -52.22 20.30 -12.33
N SER A 39 -52.89 21.37 -11.88
CA SER A 39 -52.47 22.74 -12.17
C SER A 39 -51.11 23.15 -11.58
N PHE A 40 -50.53 22.34 -10.68
CA PHE A 40 -49.22 22.61 -10.07
C PHE A 40 -48.05 22.16 -10.95
N GLY A 41 -48.24 21.04 -11.66
CA GLY A 41 -47.22 20.33 -12.45
C GLY A 41 -47.54 20.15 -13.93
N GLN A 42 -48.55 20.84 -14.46
CA GLN A 42 -48.98 20.71 -15.85
C GLN A 42 -49.12 22.08 -16.52
N ILE A 43 -48.73 22.14 -17.80
CA ILE A 43 -49.00 23.30 -18.67
C ILE A 43 -50.15 22.89 -19.60
N ASN A 44 -51.35 23.41 -19.33
CA ASN A 44 -52.52 23.18 -20.16
C ASN A 44 -52.51 24.16 -21.37
N LEU A 45 -52.55 23.60 -22.58
CA LEU A 45 -52.51 24.34 -23.85
C LEU A 45 -53.87 24.43 -24.56
N GLU A 46 -54.96 23.95 -23.97
CA GLU A 46 -56.31 24.05 -24.56
C GLU A 46 -56.76 25.49 -24.77
N ARG A 47 -56.30 26.39 -23.90
CA ARG A 47 -56.57 27.84 -23.98
C ARG A 47 -55.38 28.62 -24.57
N ALA A 48 -54.45 27.94 -25.24
CA ALA A 48 -53.29 28.59 -25.85
C ALA A 48 -53.70 29.53 -26.99
N HIS A 49 -52.93 30.61 -27.18
CA HIS A 49 -53.19 31.57 -28.24
C HIS A 49 -53.00 30.91 -29.63
N PRO A 50 -53.96 31.03 -30.57
CA PRO A 50 -53.95 30.29 -31.84
C PRO A 50 -52.66 30.48 -32.66
N GLY A 51 -52.14 31.70 -32.71
CA GLY A 51 -50.90 32.01 -33.44
C GLY A 51 -49.66 31.33 -32.85
N GLY A 52 -49.57 31.25 -31.51
CA GLY A 52 -48.46 30.56 -30.84
C GLY A 52 -48.58 29.04 -30.98
N LEU A 53 -49.80 28.51 -30.84
CA LEU A 53 -50.08 27.08 -30.99
C LEU A 53 -49.74 26.59 -32.41
N ALA A 54 -50.12 27.35 -33.44
CA ALA A 54 -49.78 27.03 -34.83
C ALA A 54 -48.26 26.97 -35.06
N GLN A 55 -47.49 27.89 -34.46
CA GLN A 55 -46.03 27.86 -34.53
C GLN A 55 -45.48 26.62 -33.81
N PHE A 56 -45.94 26.34 -32.60
CA PHE A 56 -45.48 25.22 -31.79
C PHE A 56 -45.74 23.86 -32.43
N VAL A 57 -46.94 23.63 -32.97
CA VAL A 57 -47.33 22.35 -33.62
C VAL A 57 -46.55 22.08 -34.90
N THR A 58 -46.03 23.12 -35.59
CA THR A 58 -45.11 22.94 -36.72
C THR A 58 -43.68 22.56 -36.31
N GLY A 59 -43.43 22.42 -35.00
CA GLY A 59 -42.12 22.10 -34.42
C GLY A 59 -41.16 23.29 -34.39
N ARG A 60 -41.65 24.52 -34.61
CA ARG A 60 -40.83 25.73 -34.50
C ARG A 60 -40.65 26.11 -33.03
N PRO A 61 -39.45 26.58 -32.62
CA PRO A 61 -39.25 27.14 -31.29
C PRO A 61 -40.26 28.26 -31.02
N THR A 62 -40.97 28.17 -29.91
CA THR A 62 -42.07 29.06 -29.53
C THR A 62 -41.94 29.43 -28.05
N LEU A 63 -41.96 30.72 -27.72
CA LEU A 63 -41.92 31.18 -26.34
C LEU A 63 -43.22 30.84 -25.60
N LEU A 64 -43.13 30.52 -24.31
CA LEU A 64 -44.28 30.24 -23.47
C LEU A 64 -45.21 31.45 -23.38
N SER A 65 -44.66 32.68 -23.37
CA SER A 65 -45.43 33.94 -23.43
C SER A 65 -46.24 34.10 -24.73
N ASN A 66 -45.80 33.49 -25.83
CA ASN A 66 -46.56 33.48 -27.09
C ASN A 66 -47.71 32.46 -27.07
N LEU A 67 -47.59 31.40 -26.27
CA LEU A 67 -48.63 30.40 -26.06
C LEU A 67 -49.67 30.86 -25.04
N VAL A 68 -49.24 31.48 -23.94
CA VAL A 68 -50.10 31.95 -22.86
C VAL A 68 -49.92 33.46 -22.69
N ARG A 69 -50.87 34.25 -23.22
CA ARG A 69 -50.78 35.73 -23.23
C ARG A 69 -51.38 36.41 -22.00
N ASP A 70 -52.26 35.74 -21.27
CA ASP A 70 -52.86 36.28 -20.05
C ASP A 70 -51.81 36.31 -18.91
N PRO A 71 -51.56 37.46 -18.24
CA PRO A 71 -50.47 37.58 -17.27
C PRO A 71 -50.54 36.62 -16.07
N LEU A 72 -51.75 36.37 -15.53
CA LEU A 72 -51.95 35.45 -14.40
C LEU A 72 -51.73 34.00 -14.83
N SER A 73 -52.28 33.62 -15.99
CA SER A 73 -52.10 32.29 -16.57
C SER A 73 -50.65 32.04 -16.99
N PHE A 74 -49.97 33.06 -17.52
CA PHE A 74 -48.55 33.00 -17.87
C PHE A 74 -47.68 32.79 -16.64
N SER A 75 -47.91 33.53 -15.55
CA SER A 75 -47.17 33.36 -14.29
C SER A 75 -47.30 31.94 -13.72
N ARG A 76 -48.52 31.36 -13.78
CA ARG A 76 -48.77 29.96 -13.39
C ARG A 76 -48.06 28.97 -14.31
N ALA A 77 -48.18 29.15 -15.63
CA ALA A 77 -47.53 28.29 -16.62
C ALA A 77 -45.99 28.36 -16.51
N LEU A 78 -45.44 29.54 -16.25
CA LEU A 78 -44.00 29.76 -16.03
C LEU A 78 -43.51 29.01 -14.78
N SER A 79 -44.28 29.07 -13.69
CA SER A 79 -43.97 28.36 -12.45
C SER A 79 -44.03 26.84 -12.66
N ALA A 80 -45.06 26.34 -13.37
CA ALA A 80 -45.16 24.93 -13.73
C ALA A 80 -44.00 24.50 -14.65
N ALA A 81 -43.65 25.29 -15.66
CA ALA A 81 -42.53 25.02 -16.56
C ALA A 81 -41.19 24.88 -15.81
N ARG A 82 -40.93 25.72 -14.80
CA ARG A 82 -39.74 25.59 -13.94
C ARG A 82 -39.72 24.26 -13.22
N ARG A 83 -40.82 23.87 -12.56
CA ARG A 83 -40.92 22.61 -11.82
C ARG A 83 -40.79 21.39 -12.74
N ILE A 84 -41.52 21.38 -13.86
CA ILE A 84 -41.47 20.31 -14.87
C ILE A 84 -40.04 20.17 -15.40
N LYS A 85 -39.35 21.28 -15.68
CA LYS A 85 -37.98 21.26 -16.17
C LYS A 85 -37.00 20.71 -15.14
N SER A 86 -37.06 21.19 -13.90
CA SER A 86 -36.20 20.69 -12.81
C SER A 86 -36.44 19.21 -12.56
N LYS A 87 -37.71 18.78 -12.52
CA LYS A 87 -38.10 17.37 -12.36
C LYS A 87 -37.62 16.50 -13.53
N GLN A 88 -37.77 16.97 -14.76
CA GLN A 88 -37.26 16.29 -15.96
C GLN A 88 -35.76 16.07 -15.88
N LEU A 89 -34.99 17.08 -15.45
CA LEU A 89 -33.55 16.99 -15.33
C LEU A 89 -33.16 15.95 -14.27
N ALA A 90 -33.75 16.05 -13.08
CA ALA A 90 -33.53 15.11 -11.98
C ALA A 90 -33.86 13.66 -12.39
N LEU A 91 -35.00 13.42 -13.05
CA LEU A 91 -35.38 12.07 -13.49
C LEU A 91 -34.48 11.52 -14.60
N SER A 92 -34.02 12.37 -15.51
CA SER A 92 -33.10 11.98 -16.59
C SER A 92 -31.70 11.66 -16.05
N GLU A 93 -31.23 12.43 -15.07
CA GLU A 93 -29.89 12.25 -14.50
C GLU A 93 -29.85 11.07 -13.50
N HIS A 94 -30.86 10.96 -12.62
CA HIS A 94 -30.89 9.96 -11.55
C HIS A 94 -31.43 8.60 -11.99
N PHE A 95 -32.36 8.57 -12.94
CA PHE A 95 -33.03 7.34 -13.39
C PHE A 95 -32.88 7.09 -14.89
N GLY A 96 -32.23 7.97 -15.65
CA GLY A 96 -32.11 7.81 -17.10
C GLY A 96 -33.43 7.97 -17.86
N LEU A 97 -34.45 8.55 -17.21
CA LEU A 97 -35.79 8.66 -17.78
C LEU A 97 -35.98 9.94 -18.58
N GLU A 98 -36.31 9.78 -19.85
CA GLU A 98 -36.87 10.87 -20.65
C GLU A 98 -38.35 11.01 -20.28
N THR A 99 -38.74 12.17 -19.73
CA THR A 99 -40.10 12.34 -19.19
C THR A 99 -40.88 13.49 -19.81
N LEU A 100 -40.29 14.34 -20.65
CA LEU A 100 -40.97 15.54 -21.11
C LEU A 100 -41.79 15.29 -22.37
N TYR A 101 -43.11 15.18 -22.19
CA TYR A 101 -44.07 14.96 -23.27
C TYR A 101 -45.26 15.91 -23.19
N MET A 102 -45.85 16.17 -24.35
CA MET A 102 -47.20 16.70 -24.48
C MET A 102 -48.15 15.52 -24.71
N ALA A 103 -49.06 15.31 -23.77
CA ALA A 103 -50.19 14.40 -23.91
C ALA A 103 -51.26 15.03 -24.80
N SER A 104 -51.78 14.24 -25.73
CA SER A 104 -52.82 14.64 -26.68
C SER A 104 -53.94 13.59 -26.77
N GLY A 105 -55.16 14.03 -26.48
CA GLY A 105 -56.36 13.19 -26.42
C GLY A 105 -56.39 12.30 -25.18
N LEU A 106 -57.57 12.08 -24.60
CA LEU A 106 -57.81 11.19 -23.48
C LEU A 106 -58.89 10.15 -23.81
N VAL A 107 -58.72 8.96 -23.27
CA VAL A 107 -59.70 7.86 -23.30
C VAL A 107 -59.97 7.45 -21.86
N ASP A 108 -61.24 7.49 -21.45
CA ASP A 108 -61.74 6.96 -20.19
C ASP A 108 -62.40 5.60 -20.48
N LEU A 109 -61.75 4.53 -20.00
CA LEU A 109 -62.22 3.15 -20.15
C LEU A 109 -62.93 2.76 -18.84
N ARG A 110 -64.22 2.48 -18.93
CA ARG A 110 -65.04 1.96 -17.81
C ARG A 110 -65.41 0.52 -18.11
N ALA A 111 -64.65 -0.42 -17.57
CA ALA A 111 -64.93 -1.85 -17.63
C ALA A 111 -64.84 -2.43 -16.21
N ASP A 112 -65.74 -3.38 -15.88
CA ASP A 112 -65.95 -3.93 -14.54
C ASP A 112 -64.63 -4.11 -13.75
N ASP A 113 -64.52 -3.36 -12.64
CA ASP A 113 -63.40 -3.26 -11.68
C ASP A 113 -62.13 -2.44 -12.05
N THR A 114 -62.04 -1.80 -13.22
CA THR A 114 -60.89 -0.89 -13.53
C THR A 114 -61.30 0.40 -14.24
N ASP A 115 -61.21 1.53 -13.54
CA ASP A 115 -61.32 2.88 -14.11
C ASP A 115 -59.93 3.36 -14.61
N LEU A 116 -59.73 3.36 -15.93
CA LEU A 116 -58.49 3.82 -16.58
C LEU A 116 -58.73 5.10 -17.37
N CYS A 117 -57.93 6.14 -17.10
CA CYS A 117 -57.98 7.41 -17.82
C CYS A 117 -56.61 7.65 -18.45
N MET A 118 -56.54 7.53 -19.78
CA MET A 118 -55.26 7.40 -20.47
C MET A 118 -55.10 8.42 -21.60
N PRO A 119 -53.93 9.08 -21.71
CA PRO A 119 -53.57 9.82 -22.91
C PRO A 119 -53.48 8.90 -24.13
N VAL A 120 -53.90 9.37 -25.30
CA VAL A 120 -53.82 8.59 -26.55
C VAL A 120 -52.44 8.71 -27.17
N LEU A 121 -51.99 9.96 -27.40
CA LEU A 121 -50.73 10.27 -28.06
C LEU A 121 -49.81 11.05 -27.12
N LEU A 122 -48.52 10.71 -27.17
CA LEU A 122 -47.45 11.39 -26.49
C LEU A 122 -46.51 12.01 -27.52
N TRP A 123 -46.26 13.31 -27.37
CA TRP A 123 -45.35 14.04 -28.24
C TRP A 123 -44.14 14.48 -27.44
N PRO A 124 -42.92 14.06 -27.77
CA PRO A 124 -41.73 14.56 -27.08
C PRO A 124 -41.63 16.07 -27.23
N VAL A 125 -41.36 16.78 -26.13
CA VAL A 125 -41.21 18.24 -26.12
C VAL A 125 -39.82 18.60 -25.62
N ASN A 126 -39.19 19.59 -26.24
CA ASN A 126 -38.00 20.23 -25.70
C ASN A 126 -38.39 21.54 -25.00
N LEU A 127 -37.90 21.72 -23.78
CA LEU A 127 -38.11 22.90 -22.96
C LEU A 127 -36.76 23.50 -22.59
N VAL A 128 -36.49 24.71 -23.07
CA VAL A 128 -35.23 25.45 -22.89
C VAL A 128 -35.51 26.75 -22.15
N ARG A 129 -34.82 26.98 -21.01
CA ARG A 129 -34.95 28.22 -20.23
C ARG A 129 -34.28 29.38 -20.99
N LYS A 130 -34.96 30.53 -21.08
CA LYS A 130 -34.48 31.77 -21.72
C LYS A 130 -34.72 32.96 -20.78
N HIS A 131 -33.72 33.39 -20.02
CA HIS A 131 -33.83 34.48 -19.02
C HIS A 131 -35.11 34.35 -18.15
N ASP A 132 -36.16 35.13 -18.46
CA ASP A 132 -37.43 35.19 -17.71
C ASP A 132 -38.56 34.36 -18.33
N ASP A 133 -38.30 33.60 -19.40
CA ASP A 133 -39.28 32.81 -20.16
C ASP A 133 -38.74 31.40 -20.51
N PHE A 134 -39.58 30.58 -21.14
CA PHE A 134 -39.19 29.28 -21.71
C PHE A 134 -39.49 29.21 -23.20
N GLU A 135 -38.56 28.62 -23.94
CA GLU A 135 -38.72 28.24 -25.34
C GLU A 135 -39.12 26.77 -25.43
N LEU A 136 -40.24 26.51 -26.12
CA LEU A 136 -40.80 25.18 -26.34
C LEU A 136 -40.68 24.79 -27.81
N SER A 137 -40.31 23.54 -28.07
CA SER A 137 -40.41 22.95 -29.41
C SER A 137 -40.93 21.51 -29.35
N LEU A 138 -41.85 21.20 -30.26
CA LEU A 138 -42.48 19.88 -30.37
C LEU A 138 -41.68 18.98 -31.33
N SER A 139 -41.40 17.75 -30.92
CA SER A 139 -40.86 16.74 -31.82
C SER A 139 -41.89 16.37 -32.90
N ARG A 140 -41.43 16.06 -34.12
CA ARG A 140 -42.32 15.78 -35.26
C ARG A 140 -42.97 14.40 -35.24
N LYS A 141 -42.52 13.49 -34.37
CA LYS A 141 -43.01 12.10 -34.29
C LYS A 141 -43.78 11.90 -32.98
N ALA A 142 -45.07 11.59 -33.10
CA ALA A 142 -45.91 11.16 -31.99
C ALA A 142 -45.66 9.68 -31.66
N ILE A 143 -45.89 9.32 -30.41
CA ILE A 143 -45.84 7.96 -29.90
C ILE A 143 -47.23 7.63 -29.35
N VAL A 144 -47.76 6.45 -29.68
CA VAL A 144 -49.01 5.97 -29.06
C VAL A 144 -48.70 5.54 -27.63
N ASN A 145 -49.54 5.90 -26.67
CA ASN A 145 -49.40 5.43 -25.30
C ASN A 145 -49.34 3.88 -25.28
N PRO A 146 -48.23 3.28 -24.81
CA PRO A 146 -48.06 1.82 -24.90
C PRO A 146 -49.08 1.05 -24.06
N ALA A 147 -49.71 1.66 -23.05
CA ALA A 147 -50.78 1.04 -22.28
C ALA A 147 -52.12 0.95 -23.06
N LEU A 148 -52.32 1.76 -24.10
CA LEU A 148 -53.61 1.89 -24.80
C LEU A 148 -54.04 0.59 -25.49
N ALA A 149 -53.17 -0.03 -26.28
CA ALA A 149 -53.51 -1.25 -27.02
C ALA A 149 -53.78 -2.46 -26.09
N PRO A 150 -52.95 -2.75 -25.06
CA PRO A 150 -53.27 -3.77 -24.06
C PRO A 150 -54.58 -3.48 -23.31
N ALA A 151 -54.81 -2.24 -22.89
CA ALA A 151 -56.01 -1.87 -22.14
C ALA A 151 -57.30 -2.02 -22.98
N LEU A 152 -57.29 -1.58 -24.25
CA LEU A 152 -58.42 -1.78 -25.17
C LEU A 152 -58.67 -3.27 -25.46
N SER A 153 -57.61 -4.06 -25.59
CA SER A 153 -57.75 -5.51 -25.79
C SER A 153 -58.33 -6.19 -24.54
N SER A 154 -57.98 -5.73 -23.34
CA SER A 154 -58.47 -6.29 -22.08
C SER A 154 -59.92 -5.87 -21.77
N ALA A 155 -60.22 -4.58 -21.91
CA ALA A 155 -61.52 -4.01 -21.54
C ALA A 155 -62.60 -4.24 -22.60
N TYR A 156 -62.23 -4.25 -23.89
CA TYR A 156 -63.18 -4.28 -25.01
C TYR A 156 -62.92 -5.39 -26.03
N GLY A 157 -61.87 -6.21 -25.88
CA GLY A 157 -61.51 -7.25 -26.85
C GLY A 157 -60.96 -6.72 -28.17
N VAL A 158 -60.67 -5.41 -28.26
CA VAL A 158 -60.25 -4.73 -29.48
C VAL A 158 -58.74 -4.82 -29.66
N ARG A 159 -58.29 -5.32 -30.82
CA ARG A 159 -56.87 -5.30 -31.19
C ARG A 159 -56.54 -4.01 -31.92
N LEU A 160 -55.80 -3.14 -31.23
CA LEU A 160 -55.33 -1.88 -31.79
C LEU A 160 -53.94 -2.05 -32.42
N ASN A 161 -53.79 -1.62 -33.67
CA ASN A 161 -52.49 -1.48 -34.31
C ASN A 161 -51.99 -0.03 -34.19
N ASN A 162 -50.86 0.17 -33.51
CA ASN A 162 -50.31 1.49 -33.26
C ASN A 162 -49.88 2.21 -34.55
N GLU A 163 -49.44 1.48 -35.58
CA GLU A 163 -49.05 2.09 -36.85
C GLU A 163 -50.23 2.70 -37.59
N ASP A 164 -51.39 2.02 -37.56
CA ASP A 164 -52.62 2.49 -38.22
C ASP A 164 -53.14 3.79 -37.58
N LEU A 165 -53.05 3.91 -36.24
CA LEU A 165 -53.35 5.16 -35.53
C LEU A 165 -52.42 6.31 -35.97
N LEU A 166 -51.13 6.04 -36.10
CA LEU A 166 -50.14 7.05 -36.47
C LEU A 166 -50.30 7.55 -37.91
N VAL A 167 -50.87 6.75 -38.83
CA VAL A 167 -51.22 7.18 -40.20
C VAL A 167 -52.25 8.32 -40.19
N HIS A 168 -53.13 8.35 -39.19
CA HIS A 168 -54.14 9.40 -39.04
C HIS A 168 -53.60 10.70 -38.43
N VAL A 169 -52.35 10.71 -37.97
CA VAL A 169 -51.67 11.89 -37.41
C VAL A 169 -51.01 12.70 -38.54
N LYS A 170 -51.59 13.85 -38.89
CA LYS A 170 -50.99 14.78 -39.86
C LYS A 170 -50.01 15.74 -39.19
N VAL A 171 -48.71 15.54 -39.44
CA VAL A 171 -47.63 16.41 -38.95
C VAL A 171 -47.84 17.87 -39.39
N GLY A 172 -47.94 18.79 -38.43
CA GLY A 172 -47.98 20.24 -38.65
C GLY A 172 -49.36 20.89 -38.78
N SER A 173 -50.45 20.19 -38.43
CA SER A 173 -51.82 20.74 -38.49
C SER A 173 -52.52 20.77 -37.13
N ASP A 174 -53.01 19.62 -36.68
CA ASP A 174 -53.77 19.45 -35.44
C ASP A 174 -53.06 18.44 -34.53
N PRO A 175 -52.62 18.84 -33.32
CA PRO A 175 -51.98 17.93 -32.39
C PRO A 175 -52.95 16.92 -31.77
N ILE A 176 -54.28 17.14 -31.83
CA ILE A 176 -55.33 16.15 -31.49
C ILE A 176 -56.16 15.85 -32.74
N PRO A 177 -55.71 14.99 -33.67
CA PRO A 177 -56.48 14.73 -34.87
C PRO A 177 -57.82 14.08 -34.50
N ILE A 178 -58.93 14.75 -34.78
CA ILE A 178 -60.30 14.23 -34.57
C ILE A 178 -60.43 12.81 -35.14
N ARG A 179 -59.80 12.58 -36.30
CA ARG A 179 -59.73 11.27 -36.98
C ARG A 179 -59.15 10.15 -36.13
N VAL A 180 -58.19 10.45 -35.24
CA VAL A 180 -57.61 9.46 -34.32
C VAL A 180 -58.65 9.06 -33.28
N LEU A 181 -59.38 10.02 -32.70
CA LEU A 181 -60.45 9.74 -31.74
C LEU A 181 -61.63 9.02 -32.41
N ASP A 182 -62.05 9.47 -33.61
CA ASP A 182 -63.11 8.82 -34.40
C ASP A 182 -62.75 7.37 -34.77
N HIS A 183 -61.47 7.09 -35.04
CA HIS A 183 -60.99 5.74 -35.31
C HIS A 183 -61.04 4.85 -34.06
N ILE A 184 -60.67 5.37 -32.88
CA ILE A 184 -60.81 4.62 -31.62
C ILE A 184 -62.30 4.37 -31.31
N ALA A 185 -63.16 5.37 -31.55
CA ALA A 185 -64.61 5.22 -31.38
C ALA A 185 -65.19 4.14 -32.29
N SER A 186 -64.80 4.09 -33.58
CA SER A 186 -65.30 3.08 -34.52
C SER A 186 -64.82 1.66 -34.20
N LEU A 187 -63.63 1.52 -33.61
CA LEU A 187 -63.12 0.24 -33.15
C LEU A 187 -63.84 -0.29 -31.89
N THR A 188 -64.56 0.56 -31.15
CA THR A 188 -65.15 0.24 -29.84
C THR A 188 -66.68 0.25 -29.83
N GLU A 189 -67.34 0.18 -31.01
CA GLU A 189 -68.81 0.14 -31.19
C GLU A 189 -69.46 -1.09 -30.49
N THR A 190 -69.63 -0.99 -29.17
CA THR A 190 -70.31 -1.95 -28.27
C THR A 190 -71.12 -1.17 -27.22
N ALA A 191 -71.93 -1.85 -26.40
CA ALA A 191 -72.92 -1.22 -25.51
C ALA A 191 -72.32 -0.32 -24.38
N THR A 192 -71.00 -0.33 -24.17
CA THR A 192 -70.27 0.44 -23.16
C THR A 192 -69.14 1.29 -23.78
N ALA A 193 -69.45 2.07 -24.81
CA ALA A 193 -68.44 2.87 -25.52
C ALA A 193 -67.57 3.75 -24.58
N PRO A 194 -66.25 3.84 -24.81
CA PRO A 194 -65.34 4.62 -23.98
C PRO A 194 -65.58 6.13 -24.12
N GLU A 195 -65.32 6.91 -23.07
CA GLU A 195 -65.46 8.37 -23.12
C GLU A 195 -64.18 8.98 -23.72
N LEU A 196 -64.32 9.72 -24.83
CA LEU A 196 -63.19 10.35 -25.53
C LEU A 196 -63.18 11.85 -25.29
N ARG A 197 -62.07 12.39 -24.79
CA ARG A 197 -61.90 13.83 -24.52
C ARG A 197 -60.70 14.41 -25.26
N ARG A 198 -60.79 15.70 -25.61
CA ARG A 198 -59.66 16.47 -26.15
C ARG A 198 -58.90 17.09 -25.00
N VAL A 199 -57.62 16.75 -24.86
CA VAL A 199 -56.70 17.34 -23.88
C VAL A 199 -55.35 17.61 -24.54
N LEU A 200 -54.74 18.73 -24.18
CA LEU A 200 -53.41 19.16 -24.61
C LEU A 200 -52.61 19.65 -23.40
N VAL A 201 -51.80 18.77 -22.83
CA VAL A 201 -51.08 19.04 -21.58
C VAL A 201 -49.61 18.67 -21.71
N ILE A 202 -48.71 19.57 -21.34
CA ILE A 202 -47.28 19.28 -21.18
C ILE A 202 -47.00 18.98 -19.70
N SER A 203 -46.38 17.83 -19.45
CA SER A 203 -45.95 17.42 -18.11
C SER A 203 -44.87 16.34 -18.19
N ASN A 204 -44.55 15.72 -17.05
CA ASN A 204 -43.63 14.60 -16.93
C ASN A 204 -44.38 13.27 -17.06
N PHE A 205 -44.22 12.58 -18.18
CA PHE A 205 -44.79 11.26 -18.47
C PHE A 205 -43.67 10.25 -18.77
N SER A 206 -43.81 9.00 -18.36
CA SER A 206 -42.83 7.95 -18.72
C SER A 206 -43.52 6.64 -19.02
N SER A 207 -43.12 5.98 -20.11
CA SER A 207 -43.59 4.62 -20.43
C SER A 207 -42.81 3.52 -19.71
N ALA A 208 -41.77 3.85 -18.93
CA ALA A 208 -40.85 2.86 -18.39
C ALA A 208 -41.53 1.75 -17.58
N ALA A 209 -42.46 2.09 -16.68
CA ALA A 209 -43.19 1.10 -15.88
C ALA A 209 -44.03 0.14 -16.75
N ILE A 210 -44.72 0.69 -17.76
CA ILE A 210 -45.53 -0.08 -18.71
C ILE A 210 -44.65 -1.03 -19.53
N GLU A 211 -43.54 -0.54 -20.06
CA GLU A 211 -42.61 -1.31 -20.90
C GLU A 211 -41.90 -2.40 -20.10
N LEU A 212 -41.49 -2.10 -18.85
CA LEU A 212 -40.93 -3.10 -17.92
C LEU A 212 -41.96 -4.19 -17.60
N ALA A 213 -43.21 -3.81 -17.32
CA ALA A 213 -44.27 -4.77 -17.04
C ALA A 213 -44.60 -5.64 -18.27
N ALA A 214 -44.54 -5.07 -19.48
CA ALA A 214 -44.75 -5.80 -20.73
C ALA A 214 -43.60 -6.79 -21.05
N ASP A 215 -42.38 -6.46 -20.65
CA ASP A 215 -41.20 -7.32 -20.82
C ASP A 215 -41.03 -8.34 -19.68
N PHE A 216 -41.78 -8.20 -18.59
CA PHE A 216 -41.77 -9.12 -17.46
C PHE A 216 -42.31 -10.50 -17.85
N LYS A 217 -41.43 -11.51 -17.84
CA LYS A 217 -41.75 -12.90 -18.15
C LYS A 217 -41.13 -13.82 -17.10
N ARG A 218 -41.86 -14.86 -16.70
CA ARG A 218 -41.31 -15.95 -15.90
C ARG A 218 -40.45 -16.82 -16.81
N VAL A 219 -39.14 -16.79 -16.61
CA VAL A 219 -38.14 -17.50 -17.43
C VAL A 219 -37.29 -18.39 -16.52
N ASP A 220 -37.00 -19.61 -16.98
CA ASP A 220 -36.01 -20.45 -16.32
C ASP A 220 -34.60 -19.90 -16.60
N ASN A 221 -34.10 -19.08 -15.67
CA ASN A 221 -32.79 -18.43 -15.74
C ASN A 221 -32.08 -18.57 -14.38
N PRO A 222 -30.79 -18.93 -14.34
CA PRO A 222 -30.05 -19.16 -13.10
C PRO A 222 -29.99 -17.92 -12.18
N VAL A 223 -29.87 -16.71 -12.74
CA VAL A 223 -29.86 -15.45 -11.98
C VAL A 223 -31.24 -15.15 -11.38
N VAL A 224 -32.32 -15.46 -12.09
CA VAL A 224 -33.68 -15.26 -11.58
C VAL A 224 -33.96 -16.23 -10.43
N LYS A 225 -33.61 -17.51 -10.60
CA LYS A 225 -33.74 -18.55 -9.57
C LYS A 225 -32.96 -18.22 -8.30
N LEU A 226 -31.79 -17.59 -8.45
CA LEU A 226 -30.98 -17.12 -7.33
C LEU A 226 -31.77 -16.18 -6.40
N PHE A 227 -32.53 -15.25 -6.98
CA PHE A 227 -33.34 -14.30 -6.20
C PHE A 227 -34.72 -14.84 -5.79
N SER A 228 -35.36 -15.70 -6.60
CA SER A 228 -36.70 -16.21 -6.30
C SER A 228 -36.71 -17.44 -5.38
N GLU A 229 -35.70 -18.31 -5.49
CA GLU A 229 -35.63 -19.59 -4.78
C GLU A 229 -34.51 -19.64 -3.73
N GLY A 230 -33.59 -18.65 -3.74
CA GLY A 230 -32.44 -18.60 -2.83
C GLY A 230 -31.39 -19.67 -3.11
N ILE A 231 -31.43 -20.31 -4.28
CA ILE A 231 -30.50 -21.37 -4.67
C ILE A 231 -29.27 -20.72 -5.29
N SER A 232 -28.16 -20.71 -4.55
CA SER A 232 -26.87 -20.34 -5.12
C SER A 232 -26.47 -21.38 -6.17
N PRO A 233 -26.13 -20.98 -7.42
CA PRO A 233 -25.48 -21.89 -8.35
C PRO A 233 -24.21 -22.42 -7.67
N THR A 234 -23.92 -23.71 -7.88
CA THR A 234 -22.81 -24.43 -7.26
C THR A 234 -21.54 -23.59 -7.35
N GLN A 235 -20.99 -23.18 -6.20
CA GLN A 235 -19.73 -22.45 -6.15
C GLN A 235 -18.67 -23.33 -6.81
N THR A 236 -18.14 -22.90 -7.96
CA THR A 236 -16.97 -23.52 -8.53
C THR A 236 -15.83 -23.32 -7.52
N SER A 237 -15.49 -24.41 -6.84
CA SER A 237 -14.38 -24.54 -5.88
C SER A 237 -13.15 -23.80 -6.39
N GLU A 238 -12.50 -23.00 -5.54
CA GLU A 238 -11.17 -22.35 -5.71
C GLU A 238 -10.46 -22.71 -7.03
N LEU A 239 -10.94 -22.15 -8.14
CA LEU A 239 -10.28 -22.32 -9.43
C LEU A 239 -9.08 -21.37 -9.44
N GLY A 240 -7.95 -21.88 -9.92
CA GLY A 240 -6.71 -21.11 -10.02
C GLY A 240 -6.99 -19.72 -10.60
N VAL A 241 -6.59 -18.69 -9.85
CA VAL A 241 -6.78 -17.28 -10.18
C VAL A 241 -6.05 -17.02 -11.49
N ALA A 242 -6.77 -17.02 -12.62
CA ALA A 242 -6.23 -16.50 -13.86
C ALA A 242 -5.88 -15.03 -13.61
N ASP A 243 -4.61 -14.67 -13.84
CA ASP A 243 -4.12 -13.30 -13.69
C ASP A 243 -4.82 -12.42 -14.73
N PRO A 244 -5.75 -11.54 -14.33
CA PRO A 244 -6.54 -10.79 -15.28
C PRO A 244 -5.66 -9.79 -16.03
N ILE A 245 -6.09 -9.43 -17.24
CA ILE A 245 -5.41 -8.40 -18.02
C ILE A 245 -5.46 -7.06 -17.28
N ALA A 246 -4.32 -6.60 -16.76
CA ALA A 246 -4.27 -5.34 -16.03
C ALA A 246 -4.38 -4.15 -17.00
N VAL A 247 -5.47 -3.39 -16.88
CA VAL A 247 -5.70 -2.14 -17.64
C VAL A 247 -5.77 -0.90 -16.75
N THR A 248 -5.87 -1.13 -15.44
CA THR A 248 -5.80 -0.13 -14.39
C THR A 248 -5.01 -0.71 -13.23
N ASP A 249 -4.62 0.14 -12.30
CA ASP A 249 -4.20 -0.30 -10.98
C ASP A 249 -5.22 -1.25 -10.35
N SER A 250 -4.77 -2.22 -9.55
CA SER A 250 -5.69 -3.02 -8.75
C SER A 250 -5.05 -3.55 -7.47
N ASP A 251 -5.81 -3.52 -6.38
CA ASP A 251 -5.45 -4.24 -5.16
C ASP A 251 -5.87 -5.71 -5.24
N MET A 252 -5.46 -6.50 -4.25
CA MET A 252 -5.76 -7.93 -4.21
C MET A 252 -7.28 -8.22 -4.20
N THR A 253 -8.09 -7.36 -3.59
CA THR A 253 -9.54 -7.53 -3.54
C THR A 253 -10.16 -7.33 -4.92
N GLN A 254 -9.71 -6.29 -5.64
CA GLN A 254 -10.12 -6.00 -7.00
C GLN A 254 -9.71 -7.11 -7.97
N THR A 255 -8.47 -7.63 -7.87
CA THR A 255 -8.03 -8.78 -8.65
C THR A 255 -8.89 -10.02 -8.35
N LYS A 256 -9.17 -10.29 -7.08
CA LYS A 256 -10.05 -11.40 -6.67
C LYS A 256 -11.46 -11.28 -7.24
N ILE A 257 -12.05 -10.07 -7.20
CA ILE A 257 -13.36 -9.77 -7.79
C ILE A 257 -13.35 -10.09 -9.30
N VAL A 258 -12.33 -9.65 -10.02
CA VAL A 258 -12.23 -9.89 -11.47
C VAL A 258 -12.06 -11.38 -11.77
N SER A 259 -11.16 -12.07 -11.09
CA SER A 259 -10.94 -13.50 -11.31
C SER A 259 -12.18 -14.35 -10.96
N LYS A 260 -12.91 -13.99 -9.89
CA LYS A 260 -14.18 -14.61 -9.51
C LYS A 260 -15.27 -14.40 -10.58
N ALA A 261 -15.33 -13.20 -11.17
CA ALA A 261 -16.24 -12.93 -12.27
C ALA A 261 -15.86 -13.68 -13.56
N LEU A 262 -14.57 -13.78 -13.89
CA LEU A 262 -14.09 -14.56 -15.04
C LEU A 262 -14.43 -16.06 -14.88
N ALA A 263 -14.40 -16.57 -13.65
CA ALA A 263 -14.80 -17.94 -13.31
C ALA A 263 -16.31 -18.22 -13.39
N GLY A 264 -17.14 -17.20 -13.65
CA GLY A 264 -18.59 -17.36 -13.84
C GLY A 264 -19.44 -17.23 -12.57
N ALA A 265 -18.86 -16.85 -11.43
CA ALA A 265 -19.59 -16.75 -10.17
C ALA A 265 -20.44 -15.47 -10.09
N SER A 266 -21.68 -15.58 -9.57
CA SER A 266 -22.50 -14.42 -9.20
C SER A 266 -22.24 -14.02 -7.74
N PHE A 267 -22.05 -12.73 -7.48
CA PHE A 267 -21.72 -12.21 -6.14
C PHE A 267 -22.02 -10.70 -6.00
N ALA A 268 -22.07 -10.23 -4.77
CA ALA A 268 -22.21 -8.80 -4.46
C ALA A 268 -20.85 -8.18 -4.10
N VAL A 269 -20.69 -6.90 -4.42
CA VAL A 269 -19.51 -6.09 -4.09
C VAL A 269 -19.95 -4.87 -3.29
N GLU A 270 -19.54 -4.81 -2.02
CA GLU A 270 -19.74 -3.64 -1.18
C GLU A 270 -18.70 -2.58 -1.51
N THR A 271 -19.17 -1.40 -1.93
CA THR A 271 -18.33 -0.33 -2.48
C THR A 271 -18.13 0.80 -1.48
N LEU A 272 -17.19 0.62 -0.54
CA LEU A 272 -16.93 1.68 0.43
C LEU A 272 -16.37 2.96 -0.26
N PRO A 273 -16.66 4.16 0.27
CA PRO A 273 -16.29 5.42 -0.36
C PRO A 273 -14.80 5.55 -0.66
N GLY A 274 -14.49 5.90 -1.92
CA GLY A 274 -13.10 6.09 -2.35
C GLY A 274 -12.32 4.79 -2.60
N CYS A 275 -12.92 3.60 -2.44
CA CYS A 275 -12.22 2.32 -2.56
C CYS A 275 -12.11 1.74 -3.98
N GLY A 276 -12.07 2.61 -5.00
CA GLY A 276 -11.80 2.18 -6.39
C GLY A 276 -12.96 1.42 -7.06
N TYR A 277 -14.21 1.70 -6.69
CA TYR A 277 -15.40 1.12 -7.32
C TYR A 277 -15.38 1.18 -8.85
N THR A 278 -15.30 2.38 -9.43
CA THR A 278 -15.36 2.53 -10.89
C THR A 278 -14.15 1.91 -11.58
N GLN A 279 -12.98 1.97 -10.95
CA GLN A 279 -11.75 1.32 -11.40
C GLN A 279 -11.92 -0.21 -11.49
N THR A 280 -12.54 -0.82 -10.48
CA THR A 280 -12.87 -2.25 -10.48
C THR A 280 -13.81 -2.61 -11.63
N VAL A 281 -14.84 -1.80 -11.88
CA VAL A 281 -15.80 -2.04 -12.98
C VAL A 281 -15.12 -1.92 -14.35
N VAL A 282 -14.23 -0.93 -14.54
CA VAL A 282 -13.44 -0.78 -15.77
C VAL A 282 -12.56 -2.02 -16.02
N LEU A 283 -11.86 -2.48 -14.98
CA LEU A 283 -11.02 -3.68 -15.06
C LEU A 283 -11.85 -4.92 -15.42
N LEU A 284 -13.02 -5.07 -14.79
CA LEU A 284 -13.93 -6.19 -15.02
C LEU A 284 -14.50 -6.19 -16.44
N MET A 285 -14.95 -5.03 -16.95
CA MET A 285 -15.40 -4.87 -18.33
C MET A 285 -14.31 -5.23 -19.33
N ALA A 286 -13.08 -4.75 -19.11
CA ALA A 286 -11.96 -5.01 -20.01
C ALA A 286 -11.58 -6.49 -20.01
N ALA A 287 -11.52 -7.13 -18.84
CA ALA A 287 -11.18 -8.55 -18.71
C ALA A 287 -12.24 -9.47 -19.33
N LEU A 288 -13.53 -9.20 -19.09
CA LEU A 288 -14.64 -9.96 -19.68
C LEU A 288 -14.67 -9.80 -21.21
N ALA A 289 -14.56 -8.56 -21.71
CA ALA A 289 -14.52 -8.29 -23.14
C ALA A 289 -13.28 -8.93 -23.81
N HIS A 290 -12.13 -8.94 -23.14
CA HIS A 290 -10.94 -9.64 -23.60
C HIS A 290 -11.15 -11.15 -23.74
N GLN A 291 -11.93 -11.79 -22.86
CA GLN A 291 -12.33 -13.20 -23.01
C GLN A 291 -13.46 -13.44 -24.03
N GLY A 292 -13.98 -12.39 -24.66
CA GLY A 292 -15.08 -12.50 -25.63
C GLY A 292 -16.46 -12.61 -24.99
N LYS A 293 -16.57 -12.36 -23.68
CA LYS A 293 -17.86 -12.33 -22.98
C LYS A 293 -18.58 -11.01 -23.25
N ARG A 294 -19.90 -11.09 -23.41
CA ARG A 294 -20.81 -9.94 -23.55
C ARG A 294 -21.29 -9.47 -22.18
N VAL A 295 -21.22 -8.17 -21.94
CA VAL A 295 -21.51 -7.56 -20.64
C VAL A 295 -22.65 -6.54 -20.76
N LEU A 296 -23.62 -6.63 -19.85
CA LEU A 296 -24.68 -5.62 -19.68
C LEU A 296 -24.41 -4.84 -18.41
N VAL A 297 -24.17 -3.54 -18.51
CA VAL A 297 -24.00 -2.64 -17.37
C VAL A 297 -25.31 -1.89 -17.15
N LEU A 298 -25.90 -2.11 -15.99
CA LEU A 298 -27.13 -1.47 -15.55
C LEU A 298 -26.81 -0.48 -14.46
N ALA A 299 -27.14 0.79 -14.66
CA ALA A 299 -27.09 1.80 -13.60
C ALA A 299 -28.30 2.71 -13.74
N PRO A 300 -29.12 2.91 -12.68
CA PRO A 300 -30.20 3.89 -12.71
C PRO A 300 -29.72 5.27 -13.16
N ARG A 301 -28.53 5.67 -12.67
CA ARG A 301 -27.98 7.00 -12.88
C ARG A 301 -27.23 7.07 -14.20
N ARG A 302 -27.67 7.98 -15.07
CA ARG A 302 -27.01 8.24 -16.35
C ARG A 302 -25.61 8.84 -16.13
N GLN A 303 -25.40 9.57 -15.05
CA GLN A 303 -24.09 10.08 -14.66
C GLN A 303 -23.08 8.95 -14.39
N THR A 304 -23.48 7.87 -13.70
CA THR A 304 -22.61 6.71 -13.43
C THR A 304 -22.12 6.06 -14.73
N LEU A 305 -23.03 5.85 -15.70
CA LEU A 305 -22.69 5.28 -17.01
C LEU A 305 -21.75 6.20 -17.80
N ASN A 306 -22.02 7.50 -17.72
CA ASN A 306 -21.22 8.55 -18.34
C ASN A 306 -19.79 8.58 -17.78
N GLU A 307 -19.62 8.62 -16.45
CA GLU A 307 -18.31 8.59 -15.78
C GLU A 307 -17.54 7.31 -16.10
N LEU A 308 -18.23 6.17 -16.13
CA LEU A 308 -17.63 4.90 -16.51
C LEU A 308 -17.10 4.93 -17.96
N ALA A 309 -17.90 5.44 -18.91
CA ALA A 309 -17.48 5.58 -20.30
C ALA A 309 -16.27 6.52 -20.47
N ASP A 310 -16.22 7.63 -19.71
CA ASP A 310 -15.09 8.55 -19.74
C ASP A 310 -13.82 7.91 -19.17
N ARG A 311 -13.91 7.17 -18.05
CA ARG A 311 -12.74 6.45 -17.48
C ARG A 311 -12.21 5.38 -18.41
N VAL A 312 -13.11 4.66 -19.08
CA VAL A 312 -12.76 3.70 -20.13
C VAL A 312 -12.04 4.40 -21.30
N ALA A 313 -12.50 5.58 -21.70
CA ALA A 313 -11.85 6.35 -22.76
C ALA A 313 -10.47 6.88 -22.33
N GLN A 314 -10.32 7.34 -21.07
CA GLN A 314 -9.06 7.84 -20.52
C GLN A 314 -7.93 6.81 -20.54
N ILE A 315 -8.24 5.52 -20.39
CA ILE A 315 -7.26 4.43 -20.50
C ILE A 315 -7.04 3.92 -21.94
N GLY A 316 -7.62 4.60 -22.94
CA GLY A 316 -7.47 4.25 -24.37
C GLY A 316 -8.47 3.22 -24.88
N LEU A 317 -9.46 2.82 -24.08
CA LEU A 317 -10.49 1.83 -24.44
C LEU A 317 -11.81 2.46 -24.90
N GLN A 318 -11.79 3.66 -25.45
CA GLN A 318 -12.98 4.37 -25.94
C GLN A 318 -13.92 3.48 -26.77
N GLY A 319 -15.22 3.55 -26.48
CA GLY A 319 -16.23 2.70 -27.12
C GLY A 319 -16.18 1.22 -26.71
N LEU A 320 -15.46 0.84 -25.64
CA LEU A 320 -15.58 -0.51 -25.06
C LEU A 320 -17.00 -0.80 -24.60
N GLY A 321 -17.63 0.16 -23.93
CA GLY A 321 -19.05 0.10 -23.62
C GLY A 321 -19.83 1.19 -24.30
N ILE A 322 -20.96 0.79 -24.88
CA ILE A 322 -21.83 1.62 -25.70
C ILE A 322 -23.02 2.05 -24.85
N ARG A 323 -23.16 3.36 -24.62
CA ARG A 323 -24.29 3.91 -23.86
C ARG A 323 -25.54 4.01 -24.71
N SER A 324 -26.68 3.61 -24.17
CA SER A 324 -28.01 3.80 -24.78
C SER A 324 -28.21 5.25 -25.25
N SER A 325 -27.88 6.22 -24.37
CA SER A 325 -28.03 7.66 -24.61
C SER A 325 -27.03 8.25 -25.61
N SER A 326 -25.99 7.52 -26.02
CA SER A 326 -24.93 8.03 -26.91
C SER A 326 -24.43 6.98 -27.92
N THR A 327 -25.31 6.05 -28.29
CA THR A 327 -25.02 4.87 -29.11
C THR A 327 -24.17 5.18 -30.33
N TRP A 328 -24.55 6.17 -31.14
CA TRP A 328 -23.81 6.54 -32.35
C TRP A 328 -22.37 7.00 -32.05
N LEU A 329 -22.17 7.87 -31.06
CA LEU A 329 -20.85 8.40 -30.70
C LEU A 329 -19.93 7.29 -30.21
N ASP A 330 -20.42 6.46 -29.29
CA ASP A 330 -19.63 5.40 -28.68
C ASP A 330 -19.28 4.31 -29.71
N MET A 331 -20.18 3.99 -30.66
CA MET A 331 -19.91 3.05 -31.77
C MET A 331 -18.85 3.59 -32.72
N ILE A 332 -18.88 4.87 -33.09
CA ILE A 332 -17.81 5.49 -33.90
C ILE A 332 -16.48 5.46 -33.14
N GLY A 333 -16.51 5.70 -31.83
CA GLY A 333 -15.35 5.54 -30.94
C GLY A 333 -14.78 4.11 -30.98
N ALA A 334 -15.64 3.10 -30.90
CA ALA A 334 -15.28 1.69 -30.94
C ALA A 334 -14.66 1.29 -32.29
N ILE A 335 -15.26 1.70 -33.41
CA ILE A 335 -14.71 1.48 -34.76
C ILE A 335 -13.34 2.16 -34.89
N SER A 336 -13.23 3.43 -34.50
CA SER A 336 -11.98 4.19 -34.55
C SER A 336 -10.86 3.51 -33.75
N ARG A 337 -11.17 2.98 -32.56
CA ARG A 337 -10.24 2.20 -31.73
C ARG A 337 -9.80 0.93 -32.43
N ASN A 338 -10.75 0.16 -32.97
CA ASN A 338 -10.47 -1.12 -33.61
C ASN A 338 -9.62 -0.94 -34.89
N GLU A 339 -9.88 0.09 -35.70
CA GLU A 339 -9.12 0.38 -36.92
C GLU A 339 -7.69 0.85 -36.64
N LYS A 340 -7.49 1.61 -35.55
CA LYS A 340 -6.17 2.16 -35.17
C LYS A 340 -5.33 1.21 -34.31
N SER A 341 -5.89 0.07 -33.90
CA SER A 341 -5.21 -0.83 -32.96
C SER A 341 -3.94 -1.44 -33.53
N GLN A 342 -2.93 -1.59 -32.67
CA GLN A 342 -1.63 -2.20 -32.98
C GLN A 342 -1.35 -3.39 -32.05
N PRO A 343 -0.51 -4.36 -32.47
CA PRO A 343 -0.07 -5.45 -31.59
C PRO A 343 0.65 -4.90 -30.36
N ALA A 344 0.42 -5.54 -29.22
CA ALA A 344 0.92 -5.10 -27.92
C ALA A 344 1.95 -6.09 -27.37
N ASN A 345 2.96 -5.60 -26.64
CA ASN A 345 4.06 -6.41 -26.08
C ASN A 345 3.79 -6.85 -24.62
N TYR A 346 2.59 -7.36 -24.35
CA TYR A 346 2.15 -7.66 -22.98
C TYR A 346 2.86 -8.87 -22.35
N GLN A 347 3.06 -9.95 -23.10
CA GLN A 347 3.58 -11.21 -22.57
C GLN A 347 5.03 -11.08 -22.07
N SER A 348 5.88 -10.33 -22.77
CA SER A 348 7.27 -10.14 -22.33
C SER A 348 7.36 -9.28 -21.07
N LEU A 349 6.50 -8.26 -20.95
CA LEU A 349 6.40 -7.43 -19.75
C LEU A 349 5.85 -8.23 -18.55
N ALA A 350 4.87 -9.11 -18.79
CA ALA A 350 4.37 -10.02 -17.77
C ALA A 350 5.47 -10.96 -17.26
N ALA A 351 6.28 -11.53 -18.17
CA ALA A 351 7.42 -12.37 -17.79
C ALA A 351 8.49 -11.60 -16.98
N LEU A 352 8.76 -10.33 -17.32
CA LEU A 352 9.68 -9.47 -16.57
C LEU A 352 9.15 -9.12 -15.17
N ARG A 353 7.84 -8.84 -15.07
CA ARG A 353 7.16 -8.64 -13.79
C ARG A 353 7.26 -9.91 -12.94
N ASP A 354 6.99 -11.08 -13.52
CA ASP A 354 6.96 -12.36 -12.81
C ASP A 354 8.34 -12.79 -12.31
N SER A 355 9.40 -12.58 -13.10
CA SER A 355 10.76 -12.84 -12.64
C SER A 355 11.18 -11.92 -11.49
N SER A 356 10.84 -10.63 -11.56
CA SER A 356 11.09 -9.67 -10.46
C SER A 356 10.26 -10.03 -9.22
N ARG A 357 9.01 -10.46 -9.41
CA ARG A 357 8.10 -10.92 -8.36
C ARG A 357 8.67 -12.14 -7.63
N GLU A 358 9.19 -13.12 -8.35
CA GLU A 358 9.79 -14.32 -7.79
C GLU A 358 11.03 -13.97 -6.95
N GLN A 359 11.91 -13.11 -7.45
CA GLN A 359 13.10 -12.64 -6.71
C GLN A 359 12.73 -11.95 -5.39
N ILE A 360 11.76 -11.04 -5.41
CA ILE A 360 11.31 -10.34 -4.19
C ILE A 360 10.59 -11.32 -3.24
N SER A 361 9.77 -12.22 -3.77
CA SER A 361 9.07 -13.23 -2.96
C SER A 361 10.05 -14.17 -2.25
N ASN A 362 11.11 -14.60 -2.94
CA ASN A 362 12.16 -15.44 -2.37
C ASN A 362 12.92 -14.71 -1.24
N TYR A 363 13.19 -13.41 -1.40
CA TYR A 363 13.80 -12.59 -0.37
C TYR A 363 12.94 -12.54 0.91
N PHE A 364 11.67 -12.14 0.79
CA PHE A 364 10.77 -12.05 1.94
C PHE A 364 10.45 -13.43 2.55
N ALA A 365 10.31 -14.48 1.72
CA ALA A 365 10.12 -15.84 2.21
C ALA A 365 11.32 -16.32 3.03
N ALA A 366 12.56 -15.98 2.63
CA ALA A 366 13.74 -16.30 3.42
C ALA A 366 13.78 -15.52 4.76
N PHE A 367 13.27 -14.29 4.77
CA PHE A 367 13.19 -13.44 5.97
C PHE A 367 12.17 -13.96 7.00
N GLU A 368 10.99 -14.43 6.55
CA GLU A 368 9.90 -14.95 7.39
C GLU A 368 10.09 -16.43 7.81
N LYS A 369 10.88 -17.20 7.05
CA LYS A 369 11.01 -18.64 7.28
C LYS A 369 11.61 -18.93 8.66
N VAL A 370 10.83 -19.59 9.49
CA VAL A 370 11.30 -20.16 10.76
C VAL A 370 12.12 -21.42 10.46
N ASP A 371 13.37 -21.45 10.93
CA ASP A 371 14.23 -22.63 10.78
C ASP A 371 13.72 -23.79 11.66
N GLY A 372 13.71 -25.00 11.11
CA GLY A 372 13.15 -26.17 11.79
C GLY A 372 13.96 -26.65 13.00
N GLU A 373 15.26 -26.36 13.05
CA GLU A 373 16.16 -26.76 14.13
C GLU A 373 16.27 -25.68 15.20
N LEU A 374 16.45 -24.42 14.80
CA LEU A 374 16.59 -23.28 15.71
C LEU A 374 15.24 -22.75 16.21
N GLY A 375 14.18 -22.90 15.41
CA GLY A 375 12.83 -22.44 15.73
C GLY A 375 12.68 -20.92 15.80
N VAL A 376 13.55 -20.18 15.11
CA VAL A 376 13.54 -18.71 14.99
C VAL A 376 13.74 -18.30 13.52
N SER A 377 13.29 -17.11 13.15
CA SER A 377 13.50 -16.50 11.83
C SER A 377 14.61 -15.43 11.85
N ILE A 378 15.04 -14.98 10.66
CA ILE A 378 15.99 -13.88 10.50
C ILE A 378 15.42 -12.59 11.11
N GLU A 379 14.14 -12.30 10.87
CA GLU A 379 13.43 -11.14 11.46
C GLU A 379 13.55 -11.13 12.99
N GLN A 380 13.24 -12.26 13.62
CA GLN A 380 13.28 -12.40 15.08
C GLN A 380 14.71 -12.22 15.61
N ALA A 381 15.70 -12.74 14.90
CA ALA A 381 17.10 -12.58 15.30
C ALA A 381 17.53 -11.11 15.25
N LEU A 382 17.21 -10.38 14.18
CA LEU A 382 17.51 -8.94 14.07
C LEU A 382 16.80 -8.13 15.16
N GLU A 383 15.52 -8.39 15.39
CA GLU A 383 14.73 -7.69 16.42
C GLU A 383 15.33 -7.90 17.82
N HIS A 384 15.67 -9.14 18.17
CA HIS A 384 16.27 -9.46 19.47
C HIS A 384 17.67 -8.85 19.63
N LEU A 385 18.51 -8.90 18.60
CA LEU A 385 19.83 -8.27 18.63
C LEU A 385 19.73 -6.75 18.81
N SER A 386 18.81 -6.09 18.12
CA SER A 386 18.57 -4.65 18.30
C SER A 386 17.98 -4.31 19.67
N ARG A 387 17.16 -5.19 20.26
CA ARG A 387 16.69 -5.03 21.65
C ARG A 387 17.86 -5.09 22.64
N LEU A 388 18.81 -6.00 22.43
CA LEU A 388 20.00 -6.13 23.27
C LEU A 388 20.91 -4.90 23.16
N SER A 389 21.13 -4.39 21.95
CA SER A 389 21.95 -3.18 21.74
C SER A 389 21.33 -1.91 22.31
N ALA A 390 20.00 -1.84 22.38
CA ALA A 390 19.27 -0.71 22.96
C ALA A 390 19.12 -0.78 24.49
N SER A 391 19.61 -1.84 25.13
CA SER A 391 19.53 -1.99 26.59
C SER A 391 20.47 -1.01 27.32
N GLN A 392 20.21 -0.77 28.61
CA GLN A 392 21.00 0.18 29.42
C GLN A 392 22.48 -0.21 29.51
N ASN A 393 22.78 -1.51 29.53
CA ASN A 393 24.13 -2.07 29.51
C ASN A 393 24.21 -3.08 28.36
N PRO A 394 24.51 -2.62 27.12
CA PRO A 394 24.51 -3.49 25.96
C PRO A 394 25.61 -4.56 26.08
N PRO A 395 25.31 -5.83 25.78
CA PRO A 395 26.32 -6.87 25.76
C PRO A 395 27.30 -6.64 24.61
N VAL A 396 28.58 -6.97 24.82
CA VAL A 396 29.67 -6.63 23.87
C VAL A 396 30.51 -7.81 23.40
N ASN A 397 30.24 -9.04 23.86
CA ASN A 397 31.06 -10.19 23.47
C ASN A 397 31.03 -10.49 21.96
N GLU A 398 32.13 -11.07 21.49
CA GLU A 398 32.34 -11.46 20.09
C GLU A 398 32.27 -12.98 19.86
N ALA A 399 31.98 -13.76 20.90
CA ALA A 399 31.99 -15.22 20.81
C ALA A 399 30.92 -15.76 19.83
N ARG A 400 31.20 -16.94 19.28
CA ARG A 400 30.25 -17.72 18.49
C ARG A 400 30.08 -19.12 19.09
N ILE A 401 28.87 -19.64 18.97
CA ILE A 401 28.50 -21.00 19.33
C ILE A 401 28.42 -21.79 18.03
N ASP A 402 29.06 -22.95 17.98
CA ASP A 402 29.03 -23.82 16.81
C ASP A 402 27.60 -24.17 16.39
N ALA A 403 27.34 -24.17 15.08
CA ALA A 403 25.99 -24.36 14.52
C ALA A 403 25.32 -25.65 15.01
N ASP A 404 26.08 -26.74 15.19
CA ASP A 404 25.58 -28.03 15.67
C ASP A 404 25.14 -28.00 17.16
N GLN A 405 25.63 -27.04 17.95
CA GLN A 405 25.31 -26.89 19.37
C GLN A 405 24.17 -25.90 19.61
N LEU A 406 23.84 -25.03 18.65
CA LEU A 406 22.80 -24.00 18.80
C LEU A 406 21.42 -24.58 19.14
N GLY A 407 21.04 -25.70 18.51
CA GLY A 407 19.76 -26.37 18.77
C GLY A 407 19.65 -26.90 20.20
N ARG A 408 20.77 -27.29 20.83
CA ARG A 408 20.79 -27.76 22.23
C ARG A 408 20.55 -26.63 23.23
N HIS A 409 20.94 -25.40 22.87
CA HIS A 409 20.81 -24.21 23.70
C HIS A 409 19.65 -23.31 23.30
N ARG A 410 18.63 -23.84 22.62
CA ARG A 410 17.41 -23.08 22.32
C ARG A 410 16.71 -22.61 23.60
N ASP A 411 16.69 -23.47 24.63
CA ASP A 411 16.41 -23.04 26.00
C ASP A 411 17.72 -22.69 26.69
N LEU A 412 17.94 -21.39 26.90
CA LEU A 412 19.17 -20.85 27.50
C LEU A 412 19.35 -21.26 28.97
N THR A 413 18.36 -21.90 29.60
CA THR A 413 18.42 -22.26 31.03
C THR A 413 19.61 -23.14 31.38
N PHE A 414 19.91 -24.16 30.57
CA PHE A 414 21.05 -25.05 30.80
C PHE A 414 22.39 -24.30 30.68
N ALA A 415 22.57 -23.58 29.58
CA ALA A 415 23.77 -22.77 29.32
C ALA A 415 23.99 -21.69 30.39
N LEU A 416 22.92 -20.98 30.79
CA LEU A 416 22.98 -19.94 31.80
C LEU A 416 23.35 -20.50 33.18
N ASN A 417 22.83 -21.67 33.55
CA ASN A 417 23.21 -22.32 34.80
C ASN A 417 24.68 -22.76 34.80
N LEU A 418 25.17 -23.26 33.67
CA LEU A 418 26.57 -23.67 33.52
C LEU A 418 27.53 -22.46 33.60
N ILE A 419 27.19 -21.34 32.96
CA ILE A 419 27.96 -20.09 33.04
C ILE A 419 27.91 -19.49 34.45
N ARG A 420 26.76 -19.54 35.13
CA ARG A 420 26.65 -19.13 36.54
C ARG A 420 27.50 -20.00 37.47
N GLN A 421 27.58 -21.30 37.20
CA GLN A 421 28.47 -22.20 37.95
C GLN A 421 29.94 -21.81 37.75
N ALA A 422 30.36 -21.51 36.50
CA ALA A 422 31.70 -21.02 36.21
C ALA A 422 31.99 -19.68 36.92
N GLN A 423 31.04 -18.75 36.91
CA GLN A 423 31.15 -17.47 37.62
C GLN A 423 31.31 -17.65 39.15
N GLN A 424 30.54 -18.56 39.76
CA GLN A 424 30.67 -18.88 41.20
C GLN A 424 32.03 -19.49 41.55
N LEU A 425 32.61 -20.25 40.63
CA LEU A 425 33.95 -20.81 40.78
C LEU A 425 35.05 -19.78 40.49
N GLY A 426 34.74 -18.54 40.11
CA GLY A 426 35.72 -17.49 39.82
C GLY A 426 36.39 -17.61 38.44
N GLU A 427 35.88 -18.46 37.55
CA GLU A 427 36.44 -18.66 36.19
C GLU A 427 36.34 -17.40 35.31
N LEU A 428 35.33 -16.57 35.53
CA LEU A 428 35.07 -15.37 34.73
C LEU A 428 35.70 -14.10 35.32
N GLU A 429 36.33 -14.20 36.49
CA GLU A 429 36.97 -13.07 37.18
C GLU A 429 38.45 -12.92 36.81
N ILE A 430 39.04 -13.93 36.16
CA ILE A 430 40.46 -13.97 35.79
C ILE A 430 40.57 -14.20 34.28
N GLY A 431 41.03 -13.18 33.56
CA GLY A 431 41.24 -13.23 32.12
C GLY A 431 42.66 -13.67 31.72
N PRO A 432 42.93 -13.78 30.40
CA PRO A 432 44.25 -14.18 29.88
C PRO A 432 45.36 -13.17 30.18
N GLU A 433 45.03 -11.90 30.43
CA GLU A 433 46.01 -10.87 30.82
C GLU A 433 46.32 -10.86 32.32
N ASP A 434 45.42 -11.43 33.14
CA ASP A 434 45.55 -11.43 34.61
C ASP A 434 46.44 -12.56 35.12
N SER A 435 46.48 -13.69 34.40
CA SER A 435 47.30 -14.83 34.80
C SER A 435 47.80 -15.64 33.61
N ALA A 436 49.10 -15.92 33.59
CA ALA A 436 49.72 -16.84 32.64
C ALA A 436 49.25 -18.30 32.82
N TRP A 437 48.61 -18.63 33.96
CA TRP A 437 47.97 -19.92 34.19
C TRP A 437 46.55 -20.03 33.60
N PHE A 438 46.07 -19.01 32.87
CA PHE A 438 44.74 -19.02 32.26
C PHE A 438 44.51 -20.26 31.37
N ARG A 439 43.47 -21.02 31.72
CA ARG A 439 43.09 -22.32 31.11
C ARG A 439 44.22 -23.35 31.06
N ALA A 440 45.13 -23.34 32.03
CA ALA A 440 46.19 -24.34 32.14
C ALA A 440 45.62 -25.76 32.30
N ARG A 441 46.31 -26.75 31.70
CA ARG A 441 45.89 -28.16 31.69
C ARG A 441 46.85 -29.02 32.51
N PHE A 442 46.31 -29.67 33.54
CA PHE A 442 47.00 -30.62 34.39
C PHE A 442 46.25 -31.94 34.37
N ASP A 443 46.97 -33.04 34.13
CA ASP A 443 46.39 -34.38 34.17
C ASP A 443 46.06 -34.80 35.61
N ASN A 444 46.80 -34.27 36.59
CA ASN A 444 46.63 -34.56 38.01
C ASN A 444 46.84 -33.29 38.87
N PRO A 445 45.93 -32.95 39.80
CA PRO A 445 46.10 -31.83 40.73
C PRO A 445 47.40 -31.86 41.55
N GLN A 446 48.00 -33.04 41.74
CA GLN A 446 49.28 -33.18 42.45
C GLN A 446 50.47 -32.55 41.71
N GLU A 447 50.36 -32.30 40.41
CA GLU A 447 51.42 -31.68 39.59
C GLU A 447 51.49 -30.16 39.75
N ILE A 448 50.42 -29.53 40.22
CA ILE A 448 50.28 -28.07 40.31
C ILE A 448 51.36 -27.46 41.22
N GLN A 449 51.52 -27.98 42.44
CA GLN A 449 52.49 -27.45 43.41
C GLN A 449 53.95 -27.57 42.92
N PRO A 450 54.39 -28.71 42.35
CA PRO A 450 55.67 -28.80 41.67
C PRO A 450 55.88 -27.77 40.55
N ARG A 451 54.86 -27.48 39.73
CA ARG A 451 54.99 -26.50 38.63
C ARG A 451 55.06 -25.05 39.12
N ILE A 452 54.29 -24.69 40.15
CA ILE A 452 54.39 -23.36 40.80
C ILE A 452 55.79 -23.18 41.41
N ALA A 453 56.31 -24.21 42.09
CA ALA A 453 57.65 -24.18 42.66
C ALA A 453 58.74 -24.00 41.59
N LEU A 454 58.59 -24.69 40.45
CA LEU A 454 59.47 -24.54 39.29
C LEU A 454 59.42 -23.12 38.70
N ALA A 455 58.22 -22.55 38.51
CA ALA A 455 58.05 -21.19 38.03
C ALA A 455 58.72 -20.15 38.96
N ARG A 456 58.57 -20.32 40.29
CA ARG A 456 59.25 -19.48 41.29
C ARG A 456 60.77 -19.58 41.21
N ALA A 457 61.31 -20.81 41.09
CA ALA A 457 62.74 -21.04 40.96
C ALA A 457 63.32 -20.40 39.69
N LEU A 458 62.62 -20.53 38.56
CA LEU A 458 63.02 -19.92 37.29
C LEU A 458 62.97 -18.39 37.35
N HIS A 459 61.91 -17.81 37.93
CA HIS A 459 61.74 -16.36 38.02
C HIS A 459 62.73 -15.70 38.98
N GLN A 460 62.88 -16.24 40.20
CA GLN A 460 63.64 -15.61 41.28
C GLN A 460 65.14 -15.95 41.25
N GLY A 461 65.53 -17.09 40.64
CA GLY A 461 66.91 -17.58 40.64
C GLY A 461 67.54 -17.59 39.25
N SER A 462 67.08 -18.52 38.40
CA SER A 462 67.82 -18.88 37.18
C SER A 462 67.76 -17.83 36.07
N PHE A 463 66.61 -17.18 35.85
CA PHE A 463 66.43 -16.24 34.75
C PHE A 463 67.34 -15.00 34.87
N GLN A 464 67.33 -14.32 36.03
CA GLN A 464 68.13 -13.11 36.23
C GLN A 464 69.64 -13.41 36.17
N ALA A 465 70.08 -14.48 36.85
CA ALA A 465 71.48 -14.89 36.86
C ALA A 465 72.01 -15.22 35.44
N LEU A 466 71.22 -15.94 34.63
CA LEU A 466 71.57 -16.28 33.26
C LEU A 466 71.51 -15.07 32.32
N SER A 467 70.51 -14.20 32.49
CA SER A 467 70.38 -12.99 31.69
C SER A 467 71.58 -12.06 31.89
N ASP A 468 72.00 -11.84 33.15
CA ASP A 468 73.17 -11.00 33.47
C ASP A 468 74.46 -11.63 32.95
N GLN A 469 74.66 -12.93 33.16
CA GLN A 469 75.84 -13.65 32.69
C GLN A 469 75.97 -13.60 31.15
N LEU A 470 74.87 -13.72 30.41
CA LEU A 470 74.88 -13.67 28.94
C LEU A 470 74.94 -12.26 28.38
N ALA A 471 74.39 -11.27 29.08
CA ALA A 471 74.61 -9.86 28.78
C ALA A 471 76.10 -9.51 28.89
N ASP A 472 76.79 -10.01 29.92
CA ASP A 472 78.23 -9.82 30.07
C ASP A 472 79.03 -10.53 28.96
N PHE A 473 78.65 -11.74 28.56
CA PHE A 473 79.29 -12.43 27.45
C PHE A 473 79.12 -11.70 26.13
N THR A 474 77.89 -11.32 25.78
CA THR A 474 77.61 -10.57 24.55
C THR A 474 78.31 -9.22 24.53
N LYS A 475 78.38 -8.51 25.67
CA LYS A 475 79.14 -7.27 25.81
C LYS A 475 80.65 -7.48 25.65
N ALA A 476 81.21 -8.55 26.22
CA ALA A 476 82.65 -8.86 26.13
C ALA A 476 83.11 -9.12 24.69
N VAL A 477 82.23 -9.66 23.82
CA VAL A 477 82.51 -9.89 22.40
C VAL A 477 81.88 -8.85 21.46
N GLU A 478 81.26 -7.79 21.99
CA GLU A 478 80.54 -6.75 21.24
C GLU A 478 79.44 -7.29 20.30
N PHE A 479 78.74 -8.33 20.73
CA PHE A 479 77.57 -8.86 20.05
C PHE A 479 76.33 -7.99 20.29
N ALA A 480 75.37 -8.07 19.36
CA ALA A 480 74.02 -7.59 19.61
C ALA A 480 73.43 -8.30 20.84
N PRO A 481 72.71 -7.58 21.73
CA PRO A 481 72.07 -8.19 22.88
C PRO A 481 71.04 -9.21 22.41
N ALA A 482 71.03 -10.37 23.06
CA ALA A 482 70.05 -11.42 22.81
C ALA A 482 68.63 -10.91 23.12
N LYS A 483 67.67 -11.22 22.25
CA LYS A 483 66.27 -10.79 22.42
C LYS A 483 65.40 -11.88 23.02
N THR A 484 65.79 -13.14 22.88
CA THR A 484 65.05 -14.35 23.28
C THR A 484 65.97 -15.39 23.92
N VAL A 485 65.43 -16.41 24.59
CA VAL A 485 66.22 -17.53 25.13
C VAL A 485 66.78 -18.38 23.98
N SER A 486 66.07 -18.48 22.86
CA SER A 486 66.59 -19.09 21.63
C SER A 486 67.84 -18.38 21.09
N ASP A 487 67.99 -17.06 21.29
CA ASP A 487 69.24 -16.34 21.00
C ASP A 487 70.37 -16.76 21.93
N TRP A 488 70.07 -16.99 23.22
CA TRP A 488 71.06 -17.48 24.19
C TRP A 488 71.67 -18.81 23.75
N VAL A 489 70.82 -19.76 23.34
CA VAL A 489 71.26 -21.07 22.84
C VAL A 489 72.12 -20.88 21.59
N ARG A 490 71.65 -20.12 20.60
CA ARG A 490 72.39 -19.88 19.34
C ARG A 490 73.75 -19.21 19.57
N TYR A 491 73.83 -18.22 20.46
CA TYR A 491 75.08 -17.54 20.76
C TYR A 491 76.07 -18.45 21.49
N LEU A 492 75.60 -19.23 22.46
CA LEU A 492 76.45 -20.20 23.16
C LEU A 492 76.94 -21.33 22.24
N GLU A 493 76.09 -21.88 21.38
CA GLU A 493 76.49 -22.86 20.36
C GLU A 493 77.56 -22.30 19.43
N LEU A 494 77.40 -21.05 18.99
CA LEU A 494 78.40 -20.37 18.16
C LEU A 494 79.74 -20.22 18.92
N PHE A 495 79.72 -19.77 20.18
CA PHE A 495 80.95 -19.60 20.94
C PHE A 495 81.65 -20.93 21.26
N VAL A 496 80.89 -21.98 21.57
CA VAL A 496 81.42 -23.35 21.77
C VAL A 496 81.99 -23.90 20.46
N GLY A 497 81.30 -23.68 19.34
CA GLY A 497 81.77 -24.05 18.01
C GLY A 497 83.10 -23.36 17.65
N ILE A 498 83.19 -22.04 17.89
CA ILE A 498 84.41 -21.27 17.68
C ILE A 498 85.53 -21.75 18.60
N ARG A 499 85.24 -22.06 19.86
CA ARG A 499 86.24 -22.64 20.78
C ARG A 499 86.80 -23.95 20.25
N HIS A 500 85.93 -24.88 19.84
CA HIS A 500 86.35 -26.16 19.28
C HIS A 500 87.15 -26.01 17.98
N THR A 501 86.82 -25.00 17.17
CA THR A 501 87.62 -24.60 16.01
C THR A 501 88.99 -24.08 16.45
N LEU A 502 89.05 -23.12 17.38
CA LEU A 502 90.28 -22.48 17.83
C LEU A 502 91.21 -23.42 18.61
N ASP A 503 90.69 -24.54 19.14
CA ASP A 503 91.49 -25.61 19.73
C ASP A 503 92.28 -26.38 18.65
N LYS A 504 91.76 -26.50 17.43
CA LYS A 504 92.35 -27.27 16.32
C LYS A 504 93.04 -26.40 15.27
N PHE A 505 92.53 -25.20 15.04
CA PHE A 505 92.98 -24.23 14.05
C PHE A 505 93.55 -22.99 14.72
N LYS A 506 94.43 -22.28 14.01
CA LYS A 506 94.93 -20.97 14.43
C LYS A 506 93.87 -19.89 14.13
N PRO A 507 93.82 -18.79 14.91
CA PRO A 507 92.80 -17.75 14.75
C PRO A 507 92.73 -17.13 13.35
N GLU A 508 93.84 -17.09 12.61
CA GLU A 508 93.92 -16.47 11.29
C GLU A 508 93.04 -17.17 10.23
N VAL A 509 92.51 -18.37 10.54
CA VAL A 509 91.54 -19.08 9.68
C VAL A 509 90.25 -18.28 9.49
N PHE A 510 89.91 -17.40 10.44
CA PHE A 510 88.73 -16.55 10.37
C PHE A 510 88.97 -15.19 9.68
N ASP A 511 90.21 -14.86 9.28
CA ASP A 511 90.52 -13.54 8.72
C ASP A 511 90.21 -13.47 7.21
N ARG A 512 90.38 -14.57 6.47
CA ARG A 512 90.23 -14.62 5.01
C ARG A 512 89.03 -15.48 4.54
N PRO A 513 88.38 -15.14 3.42
CA PRO A 513 87.27 -15.94 2.87
C PRO A 513 87.74 -17.37 2.56
N LEU A 514 87.02 -18.37 3.06
CA LEU A 514 87.40 -19.78 2.95
C LEU A 514 86.80 -20.49 1.73
N THR A 515 86.06 -19.76 0.88
CA THR A 515 85.31 -20.31 -0.26
C THR A 515 86.18 -21.16 -1.19
N GLU A 516 87.37 -20.67 -1.56
CA GLU A 516 88.30 -21.42 -2.42
C GLU A 516 88.92 -22.64 -1.71
N LEU A 517 89.12 -22.57 -0.39
CA LEU A 517 89.65 -23.67 0.43
C LEU A 517 88.62 -24.78 0.61
N ILE A 518 87.34 -24.42 0.80
CA ILE A 518 86.20 -25.34 0.86
C ILE A 518 86.05 -26.06 -0.49
N LEU A 519 86.07 -25.32 -1.61
CA LEU A 519 86.01 -25.90 -2.96
C LEU A 519 87.21 -26.81 -3.24
N ALA A 520 88.40 -26.47 -2.75
CA ALA A 520 89.59 -27.28 -2.93
C ALA A 520 89.54 -28.60 -2.14
N THR A 521 88.92 -28.61 -0.97
CA THR A 521 88.85 -29.76 -0.05
C THR A 521 87.66 -30.70 -0.31
N ALA A 522 86.64 -30.25 -1.04
CA ALA A 522 85.44 -31.03 -1.38
C ALA A 522 85.73 -32.40 -2.04
N PRO A 523 84.82 -33.38 -1.98
CA PRO A 523 84.89 -34.61 -2.77
C PRO A 523 84.87 -34.31 -4.28
N ARG A 524 85.49 -35.15 -5.13
CA ARG A 524 85.41 -34.97 -6.59
C ARG A 524 84.01 -35.37 -7.09
N LYS A 525 83.18 -34.39 -7.46
CA LYS A 525 82.00 -34.54 -8.32
C LYS A 525 82.17 -33.66 -9.57
N ASP A 526 81.58 -34.08 -10.68
CA ASP A 526 81.84 -33.55 -12.03
C ASP A 526 81.62 -32.03 -12.16
N LYS A 527 82.55 -31.39 -12.89
CA LYS A 527 82.73 -29.93 -13.12
C LYS A 527 83.25 -29.09 -11.95
N SER A 528 84.45 -29.40 -11.45
CA SER A 528 85.27 -28.46 -10.65
C SER A 528 85.99 -27.45 -11.55
N VAL A 529 85.69 -26.15 -11.42
CA VAL A 529 86.25 -25.01 -12.21
C VAL A 529 87.76 -24.77 -11.96
N MET A 530 88.38 -25.46 -11.00
CA MET A 530 89.74 -25.17 -10.54
C MET A 530 90.80 -26.15 -11.06
N SER A 531 91.99 -25.62 -11.45
CA SER A 531 93.12 -26.42 -11.91
C SER A 531 93.72 -27.31 -10.80
N GLY A 532 94.24 -28.49 -11.18
CA GLY A 532 94.80 -29.46 -10.22
C GLY A 532 95.98 -28.93 -9.40
N ALA A 533 96.75 -27.99 -9.94
CA ALA A 533 97.85 -27.32 -9.24
C ALA A 533 97.33 -26.35 -8.17
N ASN A 534 96.33 -25.52 -8.50
CA ASN A 534 95.70 -24.61 -7.52
C ASN A 534 95.02 -25.37 -6.38
N ARG A 535 94.34 -26.49 -6.69
CA ARG A 535 93.69 -27.32 -5.65
C ARG A 535 94.69 -27.91 -4.65
N ARG A 536 95.87 -28.39 -5.11
CA ARG A 536 96.93 -28.90 -4.21
C ARG A 536 97.52 -27.79 -3.34
N ARG A 537 97.77 -26.60 -3.93
CA ARG A 537 98.25 -25.42 -3.19
C ARG A 537 97.26 -25.00 -2.10
N LEU A 538 95.98 -24.89 -2.44
CA LEU A 538 94.93 -24.51 -1.49
C LEU A 538 94.67 -25.58 -0.41
N LYS A 539 94.75 -26.88 -0.73
CA LYS A 539 94.74 -27.94 0.29
C LYS A 539 95.92 -27.86 1.25
N LYS A 540 97.09 -27.44 0.78
CA LYS A 540 98.27 -27.21 1.63
C LYS A 540 98.06 -25.99 2.54
N LEU A 541 97.53 -24.89 1.99
CA LEU A 541 97.17 -23.69 2.73
C LEU A 541 96.12 -23.98 3.82
N ALA A 542 95.10 -24.79 3.53
CA ALA A 542 94.12 -25.24 4.53
C ALA A 542 94.77 -25.97 5.73
N LYS A 543 95.83 -26.75 5.49
CA LYS A 543 96.57 -27.45 6.57
C LYS A 543 97.49 -26.51 7.36
N GLU A 544 97.93 -25.39 6.80
CA GLU A 544 98.77 -24.40 7.51
C GLU A 544 98.00 -23.65 8.61
N TYR A 545 96.68 -23.58 8.46
CA TYR A 545 95.77 -23.07 9.49
C TYR A 545 95.57 -24.04 10.66
N LEU A 546 96.02 -25.30 10.60
CA LEU A 546 95.99 -26.20 11.76
C LEU A 546 97.07 -25.82 12.78
N ARG A 547 96.77 -26.02 14.06
CA ARG A 547 97.77 -25.92 15.12
C ARG A 547 98.75 -27.10 15.07
N PRO A 548 100.02 -26.92 15.49
CA PRO A 548 100.99 -28.00 15.54
C PRO A 548 100.47 -29.19 16.38
N GLY A 549 100.50 -30.40 15.81
CA GLY A 549 100.06 -31.62 16.49
C GLY A 549 98.57 -31.96 16.37
N MET A 550 97.74 -31.09 15.79
CA MET A 550 96.31 -31.33 15.63
C MET A 550 95.99 -31.96 14.26
N HIS A 551 95.08 -32.95 14.26
CA HIS A 551 94.57 -33.59 13.05
C HIS A 551 93.05 -33.39 12.94
N VAL A 552 92.55 -33.18 11.72
CA VAL A 552 91.13 -33.07 11.40
C VAL A 552 90.78 -34.17 10.40
N GLU A 553 89.83 -35.03 10.77
CA GLU A 553 89.41 -36.18 9.94
C GLU A 553 88.84 -35.75 8.58
N ASP A 554 87.93 -34.77 8.59
CA ASP A 554 87.38 -34.16 7.38
C ASP A 554 87.64 -32.65 7.34
N MET A 555 88.69 -32.26 6.62
CA MET A 555 89.06 -30.86 6.42
C MET A 555 87.98 -30.07 5.68
N HIS A 556 87.19 -30.71 4.82
CA HIS A 556 86.14 -30.02 4.07
C HIS A 556 84.96 -29.62 4.95
N LEU A 557 84.51 -30.54 5.82
CA LEU A 557 83.46 -30.25 6.80
C LEU A 557 83.92 -29.21 7.82
N ALA A 558 85.13 -29.35 8.37
CA ALA A 558 85.66 -28.36 9.30
C ALA A 558 85.74 -26.95 8.69
N LEU A 559 86.20 -26.79 7.44
CA LEU A 559 86.22 -25.48 6.79
C LEU A 559 84.82 -24.91 6.49
N LYS A 560 83.83 -25.78 6.22
CA LYS A 560 82.42 -25.36 6.10
C LYS A 560 81.86 -24.87 7.43
N ASP A 561 82.15 -25.58 8.52
CA ASP A 561 81.74 -25.18 9.86
C ASP A 561 82.37 -23.84 10.24
N ILE A 562 83.67 -23.65 9.97
CA ILE A 562 84.38 -22.38 10.20
C ILE A 562 83.77 -21.24 9.37
N GLN A 563 83.42 -21.49 8.11
CA GLN A 563 82.75 -20.49 7.27
C GLN A 563 81.35 -20.14 7.83
N SER A 564 80.57 -21.13 8.26
CA SER A 564 79.26 -20.90 8.89
C SER A 564 79.37 -20.12 10.20
N GLN A 565 80.38 -20.43 11.03
CA GLN A 565 80.71 -19.72 12.26
C GLN A 565 81.14 -18.29 11.98
N ARG A 566 81.95 -18.06 10.94
CA ARG A 566 82.34 -16.72 10.48
C ARG A 566 81.14 -15.88 10.07
N ASP A 567 80.26 -16.46 9.27
CA ASP A 567 79.06 -15.78 8.77
C ASP A 567 78.03 -15.54 9.89
N ALA A 568 77.95 -16.43 10.88
CA ALA A 568 77.15 -16.22 12.08
C ALA A 568 77.76 -15.16 13.01
N TRP A 569 79.08 -15.14 13.16
CA TRP A 569 79.80 -14.13 13.96
C TRP A 569 79.66 -12.74 13.35
N SER A 570 79.87 -12.59 12.03
CA SER A 570 79.77 -11.30 11.35
C SER A 570 78.36 -10.71 11.35
N ARG A 571 77.32 -11.57 11.34
CA ARG A 571 75.92 -11.14 11.44
C ARG A 571 75.53 -10.60 12.82
N ASN A 572 76.12 -11.13 13.89
CA ASN A 572 75.73 -10.80 15.25
C ASN A 572 76.70 -9.84 15.96
N CYS A 573 77.94 -9.71 15.49
CA CYS A 573 78.92 -8.80 16.05
C CYS A 573 78.69 -7.37 15.54
N LEU A 574 78.63 -6.40 16.44
CA LEU A 574 78.40 -4.98 16.11
C LEU A 574 79.65 -4.30 15.55
N VAL A 575 80.83 -4.87 15.81
CA VAL A 575 82.14 -4.36 15.37
C VAL A 575 82.92 -5.48 14.68
N ALA A 576 83.56 -5.18 13.54
CA ALA A 576 84.33 -6.17 12.79
C ALA A 576 85.62 -6.59 13.54
N LYS A 577 85.49 -7.53 14.47
CA LYS A 577 86.60 -8.17 15.22
C LYS A 577 86.66 -9.67 14.93
N PRO A 578 87.86 -10.29 14.97
CA PRO A 578 88.00 -11.73 14.79
C PRO A 578 87.27 -12.49 15.92
N PRO A 579 86.77 -13.72 15.65
CA PRO A 579 86.07 -14.53 16.64
C PRO A 579 86.85 -14.76 17.92
N GLN A 580 86.22 -14.45 19.06
CA GLN A 580 86.76 -14.64 20.41
C GLN A 580 85.79 -15.45 21.26
N VAL A 581 86.32 -16.10 22.29
CA VAL A 581 85.56 -17.00 23.16
C VAL A 581 85.58 -16.43 24.57
N PRO A 582 84.44 -15.97 25.11
CA PRO A 582 84.30 -15.59 26.52
C PRO A 582 84.78 -16.69 27.50
N LEU A 583 85.13 -16.31 28.73
CA LEU A 583 85.46 -17.26 29.79
C LEU A 583 84.17 -17.74 30.49
N GLY A 584 84.09 -19.03 30.86
CA GLY A 584 82.92 -19.57 31.58
C GLY A 584 81.78 -20.13 30.71
N ILE A 585 81.99 -20.29 29.39
CA ILE A 585 80.94 -20.72 28.44
C ILE A 585 80.41 -22.13 28.71
N LYS A 586 81.25 -23.06 29.20
CA LYS A 586 80.84 -24.45 29.44
C LYS A 586 79.79 -24.53 30.55
N ASP A 587 79.98 -23.76 31.62
CA ASP A 587 79.06 -23.73 32.75
C ASP A 587 77.75 -23.02 32.36
N ALA A 588 77.85 -21.93 31.57
CA ALA A 588 76.68 -21.25 31.01
C ALA A 588 75.88 -22.14 30.03
N GLN A 589 76.54 -22.96 29.22
CA GLN A 589 75.87 -23.90 28.31
C GLN A 589 75.02 -24.93 29.05
N VAL A 590 75.54 -25.50 30.13
CA VAL A 590 74.81 -26.46 30.96
C VAL A 590 73.64 -25.78 31.70
N ALA A 591 73.86 -24.56 32.19
CA ALA A 591 72.82 -23.82 32.90
C ALA A 591 71.69 -23.37 31.96
N VAL A 592 71.99 -22.91 30.72
CA VAL A 592 70.98 -22.58 29.72
C VAL A 592 70.23 -23.82 29.21
N SER A 593 70.91 -24.96 29.00
CA SER A 593 70.20 -26.17 28.58
C SER A 593 69.20 -26.63 29.64
N THR A 594 69.61 -26.60 30.92
CA THR A 594 68.73 -26.92 32.05
C THR A 594 67.54 -25.96 32.12
N PHE A 595 67.79 -24.66 31.97
CA PHE A 595 66.75 -23.64 31.94
C PHE A 595 65.74 -23.83 30.79
N VAL A 596 66.20 -24.18 29.59
CA VAL A 596 65.34 -24.48 28.44
C VAL A 596 64.49 -25.74 28.69
N ASP A 597 65.07 -26.79 29.27
CA ASP A 597 64.33 -28.01 29.61
C ASP A 597 63.25 -27.73 30.66
N GLU A 598 63.56 -26.92 31.68
CA GLU A 598 62.60 -26.48 32.70
C GLU A 598 61.48 -25.59 32.12
N LEU A 599 61.79 -24.69 31.17
CA LEU A 599 60.79 -23.91 30.45
C LEU A 599 59.87 -24.79 29.61
N LYS A 600 60.41 -25.82 28.93
CA LYS A 600 59.60 -26.78 28.16
C LYS A 600 58.65 -27.55 29.06
N VAL A 601 59.08 -27.92 30.26
CA VAL A 601 58.21 -28.57 31.25
C VAL A 601 57.04 -27.67 31.64
N LEU A 602 57.27 -26.38 31.90
CA LEU A 602 56.17 -25.44 32.17
C LEU A 602 55.26 -25.27 30.96
N GLN A 603 55.83 -25.16 29.75
CA GLN A 603 55.11 -24.97 28.50
C GLN A 603 54.05 -26.05 28.25
N THR A 604 54.29 -27.31 28.66
CA THR A 604 53.33 -28.41 28.45
C THR A 604 51.95 -28.19 29.09
N HIS A 605 51.89 -27.38 30.14
CA HIS A 605 50.65 -27.13 30.90
C HIS A 605 49.96 -25.82 30.50
N LEU A 606 50.60 -24.96 29.70
CA LEU A 606 50.08 -23.64 29.36
C LEU A 606 49.18 -23.69 28.13
N SER A 607 48.13 -22.86 28.13
CA SER A 607 47.27 -22.68 26.97
C SER A 607 47.90 -21.71 25.97
N THR A 608 47.62 -21.91 24.69
CA THR A 608 47.98 -20.96 23.62
C THR A 608 47.23 -19.62 23.74
N GLU A 609 46.16 -19.58 24.53
CA GLU A 609 45.31 -18.40 24.77
C GLU A 609 45.93 -17.45 25.80
N ALA A 610 46.60 -17.99 26.83
CA ALA A 610 47.35 -17.21 27.83
C ALA A 610 48.76 -16.84 27.32
N VAL A 611 49.37 -17.74 26.55
CA VAL A 611 50.77 -17.64 26.11
C VAL A 611 50.86 -17.90 24.62
N SER A 612 50.92 -16.82 23.83
CA SER A 612 50.84 -16.85 22.36
C SER A 612 52.09 -17.36 21.65
N LEU A 613 53.26 -17.19 22.26
CA LEU A 613 54.56 -17.69 21.80
C LEU A 613 55.13 -18.64 22.85
N GLU A 614 55.78 -19.72 22.40
CA GLU A 614 56.56 -20.60 23.27
C GLU A 614 57.50 -19.79 24.16
N LEU A 615 57.59 -20.14 25.44
CA LEU A 615 58.35 -19.38 26.44
C LEU A 615 59.81 -19.13 26.01
N GLU A 616 60.45 -20.04 25.28
CA GLU A 616 61.82 -19.88 24.78
C GLU A 616 61.97 -18.80 23.67
N ASN A 617 60.89 -18.54 22.93
CA ASN A 617 60.84 -17.65 21.77
C ASN A 617 60.25 -16.27 22.10
N GLN A 618 59.77 -16.07 23.34
CA GLN A 618 59.30 -14.76 23.79
C GLN A 618 60.46 -13.76 23.95
N PRO A 619 60.21 -12.45 23.70
CA PRO A 619 61.14 -11.41 24.12
C PRO A 619 61.43 -11.52 25.62
N LEU A 620 62.70 -11.38 26.03
CA LEU A 620 63.13 -11.61 27.42
C LEU A 620 62.30 -10.83 28.46
N GLU A 621 61.88 -9.61 28.15
CA GLU A 621 61.00 -8.81 29.03
C GLU A 621 59.58 -9.38 29.15
N THR A 622 59.06 -9.96 28.06
CA THR A 622 57.76 -10.64 28.06
C THR A 622 57.86 -11.96 28.81
N LEU A 623 58.92 -12.74 28.58
CA LEU A 623 59.19 -13.98 29.33
C LEU A 623 59.30 -13.71 30.83
N ARG A 624 59.98 -12.62 31.23
CA ARG A 624 60.08 -12.22 32.64
C ARG A 624 58.71 -11.96 33.25
N LYS A 625 57.83 -11.25 32.54
CA LYS A 625 56.45 -10.99 32.99
C LYS A 625 55.63 -12.27 33.08
N SER A 626 55.71 -13.15 32.08
CA SER A 626 55.04 -14.45 32.06
C SER A 626 55.50 -15.33 33.24
N LEU A 627 56.82 -15.46 33.47
CA LEU A 627 57.38 -16.21 34.59
C LEU A 627 56.99 -15.62 35.96
N ARG A 628 56.90 -14.28 36.06
CA ARG A 628 56.41 -13.61 37.26
C ARG A 628 54.96 -13.98 37.54
N SER A 629 54.10 -13.89 36.51
CA SER A 629 52.70 -14.25 36.63
C SER A 629 52.52 -15.72 37.01
N LEU A 630 53.28 -16.64 36.40
CA LEU A 630 53.27 -18.06 36.77
C LEU A 630 53.72 -18.32 38.22
N ALA A 631 54.55 -17.44 38.79
CA ALA A 631 55.07 -17.58 40.15
C ALA A 631 54.15 -16.96 41.23
N GLU A 632 53.47 -15.86 40.89
CA GLU A 632 52.69 -15.01 41.81
C GLU A 632 51.17 -15.27 41.70
N ASP A 633 50.62 -15.39 40.48
CA ASP A 633 49.18 -15.41 40.20
C ASP A 633 48.58 -16.82 40.28
N THR A 634 48.64 -17.42 41.47
CA THR A 634 48.25 -18.82 41.71
C THR A 634 46.76 -19.04 42.02
N MET A 635 45.98 -17.97 42.23
CA MET A 635 44.56 -18.05 42.60
C MET A 635 43.68 -18.76 41.56
N ILE A 636 44.08 -18.75 40.28
CA ILE A 636 43.36 -19.48 39.22
C ILE A 636 43.47 -21.01 39.37
N LEU A 637 44.47 -21.49 40.12
CA LEU A 637 44.71 -22.92 40.35
C LEU A 637 44.02 -23.44 41.63
N ASP A 638 43.44 -22.55 42.43
CA ASP A 638 42.60 -22.93 43.58
C ASP A 638 41.31 -23.61 43.07
N ASN A 639 40.89 -24.71 43.70
CA ASN A 639 39.74 -25.52 43.25
C ASN A 639 39.84 -26.03 41.79
N TYR A 640 41.07 -26.23 41.29
CA TYR A 640 41.33 -26.64 39.91
C TYR A 640 40.46 -27.80 39.40
N ALA A 641 40.21 -28.82 40.21
CA ALA A 641 39.43 -29.98 39.78
C ALA A 641 37.97 -29.63 39.43
N GLU A 642 37.31 -28.77 40.22
CA GLU A 642 35.93 -28.33 39.98
C GLU A 642 35.86 -27.37 38.78
N ARG A 643 36.87 -26.52 38.65
CA ARG A 643 37.06 -25.59 37.54
C ARG A 643 37.28 -26.31 36.22
N ALA A 644 38.23 -27.25 36.17
CA ALA A 644 38.52 -28.08 35.00
C ALA A 644 37.31 -28.92 34.56
N MET A 645 36.55 -29.46 35.50
CA MET A 645 35.31 -30.19 35.19
C MET A 645 34.24 -29.26 34.59
N THR A 646 34.09 -28.05 35.14
CA THR A 646 33.15 -27.05 34.62
C THR A 646 33.57 -26.55 33.24
N GLN A 647 34.87 -26.35 33.02
CA GLN A 647 35.45 -25.99 31.73
C GLN A 647 35.24 -27.08 30.67
N SER A 648 35.48 -28.36 31.00
CA SER A 648 35.19 -29.48 30.10
C SER A 648 33.72 -29.51 29.70
N ARG A 649 32.80 -29.28 30.65
CA ARG A 649 31.36 -29.21 30.37
C ARG A 649 30.98 -28.00 29.50
N LEU A 650 31.66 -26.86 29.67
CA LEU A 650 31.49 -25.68 28.82
C LEU A 650 31.97 -25.96 27.38
N ASP A 651 33.13 -26.61 27.23
CA ASP A 651 33.68 -26.98 25.94
C ASP A 651 32.80 -28.04 25.24
N GLU A 652 32.34 -29.07 25.95
CA GLU A 652 31.39 -30.09 25.45
C GLU A 652 30.05 -29.49 25.01
N ALA A 653 29.63 -28.42 25.67
CA ALA A 653 28.43 -27.66 25.32
C ALA A 653 28.67 -26.64 24.19
N GLY A 654 29.90 -26.46 23.68
CA GLY A 654 30.22 -25.45 22.67
C GLY A 654 30.22 -24.01 23.19
N LEU A 655 30.29 -23.82 24.51
CA LEU A 655 30.33 -22.52 25.18
C LEU A 655 31.76 -22.11 25.59
N GLY A 656 32.76 -22.91 25.23
CA GLY A 656 34.18 -22.63 25.47
C GLY A 656 34.61 -21.23 24.99
N PRO A 657 34.40 -20.87 23.70
CA PRO A 657 34.71 -19.54 23.18
C PRO A 657 34.02 -18.40 23.94
N LEU A 658 32.76 -18.60 24.33
CA LEU A 658 32.01 -17.63 25.12
C LEU A 658 32.60 -17.45 26.51
N SER A 659 33.01 -18.55 27.17
CA SER A 659 33.61 -18.47 28.50
C SER A 659 34.92 -17.67 28.52
N ILE A 660 35.72 -17.77 27.45
CA ILE A 660 36.95 -16.99 27.28
C ILE A 660 36.63 -15.49 27.15
N GLU A 661 35.69 -15.15 26.27
CA GLU A 661 35.30 -13.74 26.06
C GLU A 661 34.69 -13.13 27.33
N LEU A 662 33.85 -13.88 28.05
CA LEU A 662 33.28 -13.43 29.32
C LEU A 662 34.35 -13.15 30.39
N ALA A 663 35.41 -13.97 30.42
CA ALA A 663 36.55 -13.80 31.32
C ALA A 663 37.42 -12.59 30.93
N LYS A 664 37.63 -12.34 29.63
CA LYS A 664 38.31 -11.13 29.14
C LYS A 664 37.56 -9.83 29.51
N LEU A 665 36.22 -9.90 29.53
CA LEU A 665 35.35 -8.75 29.84
C LEU A 665 35.08 -8.58 31.35
N HIS A 666 35.57 -9.48 32.21
CA HIS A 666 35.28 -9.52 33.64
C HIS A 666 33.79 -9.38 33.96
N THR A 667 32.97 -10.16 33.24
CA THR A 667 31.52 -9.93 33.18
C THR A 667 30.84 -10.16 34.54
N LYS A 668 30.09 -9.16 35.02
CA LYS A 668 29.30 -9.25 36.26
C LYS A 668 28.11 -10.21 36.12
N LYS A 669 27.69 -10.78 37.26
CA LYS A 669 26.58 -11.75 37.37
C LYS A 669 25.28 -11.30 36.69
N ASP A 670 24.97 -10.02 36.77
CA ASP A 670 23.72 -9.46 36.24
C ASP A 670 23.70 -9.40 34.70
N ASN A 671 24.88 -9.34 34.06
CA ASN A 671 25.02 -9.22 32.60
C ASN A 671 25.24 -10.58 31.90
N LEU A 672 25.45 -11.67 32.65
CA LEU A 672 25.72 -13.00 32.06
C LEU A 672 24.62 -13.47 31.12
N LYS A 673 23.36 -13.15 31.44
CA LYS A 673 22.22 -13.54 30.62
C LYS A 673 22.21 -12.81 29.27
N SER A 674 22.41 -11.49 29.27
CA SER A 674 22.42 -10.68 28.04
C SER A 674 23.62 -11.01 27.15
N GLU A 675 24.79 -11.31 27.73
CA GLU A 675 25.97 -11.74 26.97
C GLU A 675 25.77 -13.13 26.32
N LEU A 676 25.17 -14.09 27.05
CA LEU A 676 24.80 -15.39 26.48
C LEU A 676 23.75 -15.24 25.36
N GLU A 677 22.72 -14.41 25.59
CA GLU A 677 21.71 -14.11 24.58
C GLU A 677 22.37 -13.52 23.31
N LEU A 678 23.31 -12.57 23.46
CA LEU A 678 24.03 -11.98 22.32
C LEU A 678 24.80 -13.05 21.52
N ALA A 679 25.55 -13.91 22.19
CA ALA A 679 26.33 -14.96 21.53
C ALA A 679 25.45 -15.94 20.78
N TRP A 680 24.33 -16.35 21.38
CA TRP A 680 23.37 -17.25 20.76
C TRP A 680 22.68 -16.60 19.54
N TRP A 681 22.16 -15.38 19.67
CA TRP A 681 21.46 -14.70 18.59
C TRP A 681 22.38 -14.32 17.42
N LYS A 682 23.62 -13.88 17.67
CA LYS A 682 24.62 -13.63 16.60
C LYS A 682 24.92 -14.91 15.82
N SER A 683 25.19 -16.01 16.54
CA SER A 683 25.50 -17.31 15.94
C SER A 683 24.30 -17.90 15.18
N ALA A 684 23.09 -17.71 15.71
CA ALA A 684 21.85 -18.10 15.04
C ALA A 684 21.65 -17.30 13.75
N LEU A 685 21.81 -15.97 13.78
CA LEU A 685 21.70 -15.13 12.58
C LEU A 685 22.71 -15.54 11.49
N GLU A 686 23.98 -15.76 11.84
CA GLU A 686 25.01 -16.20 10.89
C GLU A 686 24.68 -17.57 10.28
N THR A 687 24.21 -18.51 11.10
CA THR A 687 23.81 -19.85 10.64
C THR A 687 22.60 -19.77 9.69
N LEU A 688 21.60 -18.95 10.02
CA LEU A 688 20.44 -18.72 9.17
C LEU A 688 20.83 -18.09 7.83
N LEU A 689 21.73 -17.10 7.85
CA LEU A 689 22.25 -16.46 6.64
C LEU A 689 23.01 -17.46 5.74
N GLN A 690 23.88 -18.30 6.33
CA GLN A 690 24.59 -19.35 5.58
C GLN A 690 23.63 -20.35 4.93
N ARG A 691 22.62 -20.83 5.67
CA ARG A 691 21.61 -21.79 5.18
C ARG A 691 20.71 -21.20 4.10
N SER A 692 20.48 -19.89 4.15
CA SER A 692 19.70 -19.15 3.14
C SER A 692 20.51 -18.77 1.87
N GLY A 693 21.78 -19.18 1.79
CA GLY A 693 22.62 -18.99 0.59
C GLY A 693 23.54 -17.77 0.63
N GLY A 694 23.72 -17.11 1.79
CA GLY A 694 24.69 -16.02 2.02
C GLY A 694 24.37 -14.69 1.33
N SER A 695 23.64 -14.71 0.22
CA SER A 695 23.36 -13.55 -0.63
C SER A 695 22.38 -12.53 -0.04
N LEU A 696 21.71 -12.80 1.09
CA LEU A 696 20.68 -11.88 1.61
C LEU A 696 21.25 -10.64 2.30
N ALA A 697 22.47 -10.72 2.86
CA ALA A 697 23.09 -9.65 3.63
C ALA A 697 23.78 -8.58 2.74
N ASP A 698 24.44 -9.01 1.66
CA ASP A 698 25.21 -8.11 0.77
C ASP A 698 24.37 -7.45 -0.33
N ASP A 699 23.10 -7.84 -0.48
CA ASP A 699 22.29 -7.61 -1.69
C ASP A 699 21.15 -6.59 -1.49
N HIS A 700 21.20 -5.78 -0.43
CA HIS A 700 20.12 -4.81 -0.10
C HIS A 700 19.87 -3.78 -1.22
N GLU A 701 20.91 -3.35 -1.94
CA GLU A 701 20.77 -2.49 -3.13
C GLU A 701 20.07 -3.23 -4.28
N GLN A 702 20.35 -4.53 -4.47
CA GLN A 702 19.72 -5.35 -5.50
C GLN A 702 18.26 -5.64 -5.15
N VAL A 703 17.91 -5.83 -3.88
CA VAL A 703 16.52 -5.94 -3.42
C VAL A 703 15.75 -4.68 -3.81
N ILE A 704 16.26 -3.49 -3.48
CA ILE A 704 15.64 -2.22 -3.87
C ILE A 704 15.55 -2.11 -5.40
N ALA A 705 16.60 -2.50 -6.14
CA ALA A 705 16.58 -2.48 -7.60
C ALA A 705 15.53 -3.44 -8.19
N ASN A 706 15.35 -4.63 -7.61
CA ASN A 706 14.33 -5.59 -8.01
C ASN A 706 12.92 -5.07 -7.70
N GLU A 707 12.70 -4.45 -6.53
CA GLU A 707 11.45 -3.76 -6.18
C GLU A 707 11.12 -2.66 -7.20
N GLN A 708 12.11 -1.85 -7.61
CA GLN A 708 11.93 -0.80 -8.63
C GLN A 708 11.65 -1.38 -10.03
N ARG A 709 12.35 -2.44 -10.44
CA ARG A 709 12.09 -3.16 -11.70
C ARG A 709 10.69 -3.72 -11.74
N PHE A 710 10.23 -4.34 -10.64
CA PHE A 710 8.88 -4.84 -10.49
C PHE A 710 7.84 -3.71 -10.64
N ALA A 711 8.00 -2.60 -9.90
CA ALA A 711 7.08 -1.47 -9.95
C ALA A 711 7.00 -0.84 -11.36
N LYS A 712 8.15 -0.76 -12.05
CA LYS A 712 8.20 -0.28 -13.44
C LYS A 712 7.50 -1.25 -14.40
N ALA A 713 7.81 -2.55 -14.32
CA ALA A 713 7.19 -3.57 -15.16
C ALA A 713 5.66 -3.62 -15.00
N GLU A 714 5.14 -3.46 -13.78
CA GLU A 714 3.70 -3.34 -13.53
C GLU A 714 3.09 -2.11 -14.22
N SER A 715 3.74 -0.95 -14.09
CA SER A 715 3.27 0.29 -14.71
C SER A 715 3.21 0.17 -16.24
N ASP A 716 4.26 -0.42 -16.82
CA ASP A 716 4.35 -0.64 -18.27
C ASP A 716 3.29 -1.64 -18.73
N LEU A 717 3.03 -2.69 -17.94
CA LEU A 717 2.02 -3.71 -18.22
C LEU A 717 0.59 -3.15 -18.20
N ILE A 718 0.27 -2.22 -17.28
CA ILE A 718 -1.02 -1.51 -17.26
C ILE A 718 -1.21 -0.66 -18.53
N GLN A 719 -0.18 0.06 -18.95
CA GLN A 719 -0.23 0.87 -20.18
C GLN A 719 -0.38 0.00 -21.44
N GLU A 720 0.22 -1.19 -21.45
CA GLU A 720 0.18 -2.12 -22.57
C GLU A 720 -1.08 -3.02 -22.56
N GLY A 721 -1.71 -3.19 -21.40
CA GLY A 721 -2.93 -3.98 -21.24
C GLY A 721 -4.10 -3.43 -22.05
N SER A 722 -4.32 -2.11 -22.06
CA SER A 722 -5.40 -1.51 -22.85
C SER A 722 -5.19 -1.69 -24.37
N LYS A 723 -3.93 -1.64 -24.83
CA LYS A 723 -3.58 -1.96 -26.22
C LYS A 723 -3.85 -3.41 -26.56
N THR A 724 -3.55 -4.33 -25.64
CA THR A 724 -3.80 -5.76 -25.79
C THR A 724 -5.30 -6.06 -25.92
N VAL A 725 -6.13 -5.47 -25.05
CA VAL A 725 -7.60 -5.57 -25.16
C VAL A 725 -8.09 -4.99 -26.49
N SER A 726 -7.60 -3.81 -26.88
CA SER A 726 -7.96 -3.18 -28.15
C SER A 726 -7.59 -4.03 -29.37
N PHE A 727 -6.43 -4.68 -29.34
CA PHE A 727 -5.94 -5.52 -30.42
C PHE A 727 -6.77 -6.79 -30.59
N GLU A 728 -7.15 -7.42 -29.48
CA GLU A 728 -8.03 -8.58 -29.49
C GLU A 728 -9.43 -8.23 -30.04
N LEU A 729 -10.01 -7.10 -29.59
CA LEU A 729 -11.29 -6.62 -30.10
C LEU A 729 -11.21 -6.22 -31.59
N ALA A 730 -10.11 -5.60 -32.02
CA ALA A 730 -9.86 -5.27 -33.42
C ALA A 730 -9.76 -6.52 -34.30
N THR A 731 -9.16 -7.58 -33.78
CA THR A 731 -9.03 -8.86 -34.50
C THR A 731 -10.41 -9.47 -34.75
N ARG A 732 -11.26 -9.55 -33.71
CA ARG A 732 -12.65 -10.04 -33.84
C ARG A 732 -13.49 -9.17 -34.77
N TRP A 733 -13.34 -7.85 -34.67
CA TRP A 733 -13.99 -6.90 -35.57
C TRP A 733 -13.63 -7.14 -37.03
N LYS A 734 -12.33 -7.25 -37.36
CA LYS A 734 -11.85 -7.51 -38.73
C LYS A 734 -12.32 -8.87 -39.25
N GLN A 735 -12.33 -9.89 -38.41
CA GLN A 735 -12.88 -11.22 -38.74
C GLN A 735 -14.38 -11.16 -39.04
N ALA A 736 -15.16 -10.43 -38.25
CA ALA A 736 -16.60 -10.27 -38.46
C ALA A 736 -16.89 -9.50 -39.76
N LEU A 737 -16.16 -8.42 -40.06
CA LEU A 737 -16.28 -7.68 -41.32
C LEU A 737 -15.97 -8.55 -42.55
N ALA A 738 -14.93 -9.37 -42.47
CA ALA A 738 -14.54 -10.28 -43.54
C ALA A 738 -15.60 -11.38 -43.76
N SER A 739 -16.22 -11.85 -42.68
CA SER A 739 -17.23 -12.92 -42.72
C SER A 739 -18.61 -12.44 -43.18
N TYR A 740 -18.98 -11.17 -42.89
CA TYR A 740 -20.33 -10.64 -43.11
C TYR A 740 -20.33 -9.27 -43.86
N PRO A 741 -19.90 -9.20 -45.12
CA PRO A 741 -19.77 -7.93 -45.86
C PRO A 741 -21.11 -7.20 -46.10
N ALA A 742 -22.24 -7.92 -46.21
CA ALA A 742 -23.56 -7.32 -46.41
C ALA A 742 -24.06 -6.58 -45.16
N GLU A 743 -23.87 -7.17 -43.97
CA GLU A 743 -24.16 -6.52 -42.69
C GLU A 743 -23.28 -5.27 -42.51
N ALA A 744 -22.01 -5.33 -42.94
CA ALA A 744 -21.08 -4.22 -42.82
C ALA A 744 -21.53 -2.99 -43.64
N GLN A 745 -22.02 -3.22 -44.86
CA GLN A 745 -22.56 -2.15 -45.69
C GLN A 745 -23.84 -1.54 -45.08
N THR A 746 -24.72 -2.37 -44.55
CA THR A 746 -25.96 -1.95 -43.88
C THR A 746 -25.67 -1.09 -42.64
N LEU A 747 -24.74 -1.54 -41.79
CA LEU A 747 -24.27 -0.80 -40.63
C LEU A 747 -23.68 0.57 -41.03
N LYS A 748 -22.88 0.60 -42.10
CA LYS A 748 -22.28 1.84 -42.62
C LYS A 748 -23.34 2.83 -43.10
N GLU A 749 -24.40 2.37 -43.75
CA GLU A 749 -25.51 3.21 -44.20
C GLU A 749 -26.30 3.79 -43.01
N LEU A 750 -26.57 2.99 -41.99
CA LEU A 750 -27.20 3.44 -40.76
C LEU A 750 -26.35 4.50 -40.05
N LEU A 751 -25.05 4.26 -39.87
CA LEU A 751 -24.15 5.20 -39.19
C LEU A 751 -23.97 6.53 -39.95
N LYS A 752 -24.16 6.57 -41.28
CA LYS A 752 -24.16 7.82 -42.06
C LYS A 752 -25.32 8.75 -41.71
N LEU A 753 -26.42 8.23 -41.16
CA LEU A 753 -27.57 9.01 -40.70
C LEU A 753 -27.28 9.79 -39.41
N LYS A 754 -26.08 9.63 -38.82
CA LYS A 754 -25.66 10.25 -37.54
C LYS A 754 -26.58 9.94 -36.36
N ARG A 755 -27.29 8.82 -36.43
CA ARG A 755 -28.19 8.30 -35.41
C ARG A 755 -28.09 6.78 -35.40
N ALA A 756 -28.16 6.19 -34.21
CA ALA A 756 -28.14 4.74 -34.04
C ALA A 756 -28.89 4.38 -32.75
N VAL A 757 -29.65 3.30 -32.80
CA VAL A 757 -30.32 2.67 -31.65
C VAL A 757 -29.84 1.22 -31.57
N LEU A 758 -29.51 0.73 -30.37
CA LEU A 758 -28.91 -0.60 -30.18
C LEU A 758 -29.78 -1.72 -30.75
N SER A 759 -31.09 -1.69 -30.52
CA SER A 759 -32.05 -2.68 -31.05
C SER A 759 -32.13 -2.69 -32.58
N GLU A 760 -32.10 -1.52 -33.22
CA GLU A 760 -32.08 -1.38 -34.68
C GLU A 760 -30.79 -1.97 -35.26
N VAL A 761 -29.64 -1.62 -34.68
CA VAL A 761 -28.33 -2.12 -35.12
C VAL A 761 -28.24 -3.63 -34.95
N HIS A 762 -28.67 -4.17 -33.80
CA HIS A 762 -28.71 -5.61 -33.56
C HIS A 762 -29.56 -6.32 -34.61
N THR A 763 -30.70 -5.75 -34.99
CA THR A 763 -31.61 -6.37 -35.96
C THR A 763 -31.04 -6.33 -37.39
N MET A 764 -30.36 -5.24 -37.76
CA MET A 764 -29.84 -5.04 -39.12
C MET A 764 -28.46 -5.68 -39.36
N ALA A 765 -27.64 -5.85 -38.31
CA ALA A 765 -26.28 -6.39 -38.40
C ALA A 765 -25.93 -7.26 -37.17
N PRO A 766 -26.62 -8.38 -36.93
CA PRO A 766 -26.53 -9.16 -35.69
C PRO A 766 -25.14 -9.75 -35.41
N ASN A 767 -24.43 -10.23 -36.43
CA ASN A 767 -23.13 -10.87 -36.23
C ASN A 767 -22.03 -9.82 -36.01
N ILE A 768 -22.08 -8.71 -36.75
CA ILE A 768 -21.16 -7.59 -36.56
C ILE A 768 -21.42 -6.89 -35.22
N TYR A 769 -22.69 -6.79 -34.81
CA TYR A 769 -23.09 -6.20 -33.54
C TYR A 769 -22.40 -6.88 -32.36
N GLN A 770 -22.33 -8.21 -32.33
CA GLN A 770 -21.65 -8.95 -31.27
C GLN A 770 -20.15 -8.64 -31.18
N ALA A 771 -19.48 -8.46 -32.32
CA ALA A 771 -18.04 -8.13 -32.36
C ALA A 771 -17.77 -6.64 -32.03
N LEU A 772 -18.69 -5.74 -32.40
CA LEU A 772 -18.55 -4.29 -32.21
C LEU A 772 -18.99 -3.83 -30.81
N VAL A 773 -19.99 -4.48 -30.23
CA VAL A 773 -20.65 -4.08 -28.99
C VAL A 773 -20.46 -5.17 -27.92
N PRO A 774 -19.23 -5.30 -27.35
CA PRO A 774 -18.96 -6.28 -26.29
C PRO A 774 -19.62 -5.87 -24.97
N VAL A 775 -19.77 -4.56 -24.70
CA VAL A 775 -20.42 -4.05 -23.50
C VAL A 775 -21.52 -3.06 -23.85
N VAL A 776 -22.70 -3.26 -23.26
CA VAL A 776 -23.85 -2.34 -23.36
C VAL A 776 -24.04 -1.65 -22.02
N MET A 777 -24.25 -0.34 -22.02
CA MET A 777 -24.49 0.47 -20.83
C MET A 777 -25.86 1.15 -20.95
N CYS A 778 -26.78 0.88 -20.04
CA CYS A 778 -28.08 1.54 -20.05
C CYS A 778 -28.69 1.63 -18.65
N SER A 779 -29.71 2.47 -18.53
CA SER A 779 -30.55 2.47 -17.34
C SER A 779 -31.45 1.23 -17.32
N PRO A 780 -31.70 0.59 -16.16
CA PRO A 780 -32.63 -0.54 -16.04
C PRO A 780 -34.01 -0.24 -16.65
N TYR A 781 -34.47 1.01 -16.54
CA TYR A 781 -35.75 1.47 -17.08
C TYR A 781 -35.79 1.55 -18.62
N GLU A 782 -34.63 1.61 -19.28
CA GLU A 782 -34.52 1.69 -20.74
C GLU A 782 -34.37 0.30 -21.41
N VAL A 783 -34.05 -0.74 -20.63
CA VAL A 783 -33.73 -2.08 -21.15
C VAL A 783 -34.79 -2.62 -22.12
N PRO A 784 -36.11 -2.56 -21.83
CA PRO A 784 -37.13 -3.10 -22.73
C PRO A 784 -37.19 -2.43 -24.10
N THR A 785 -36.83 -1.15 -24.18
CA THR A 785 -36.96 -0.34 -25.41
C THR A 785 -35.66 -0.27 -26.20
N VAL A 786 -34.51 -0.30 -25.52
CA VAL A 786 -33.19 -0.16 -26.14
C VAL A 786 -32.63 -1.49 -26.64
N LEU A 787 -32.91 -2.60 -25.96
CA LEU A 787 -32.39 -3.93 -26.33
C LEU A 787 -33.36 -4.71 -27.22
N ALA A 788 -32.83 -5.50 -28.15
CA ALA A 788 -33.65 -6.42 -28.93
C ALA A 788 -34.13 -7.60 -28.06
N LYS A 789 -35.30 -8.18 -28.37
CA LYS A 789 -35.85 -9.34 -27.63
C LYS A 789 -34.93 -10.57 -27.60
N GLY A 790 -34.05 -10.71 -28.59
CA GLY A 790 -33.08 -11.81 -28.69
C GLY A 790 -31.71 -11.52 -28.06
N ASP A 791 -31.50 -10.33 -27.50
CA ASP A 791 -30.19 -9.93 -26.98
C ASP A 791 -29.86 -10.66 -25.67
N ARG A 792 -28.67 -11.26 -25.58
CA ARG A 792 -28.20 -12.08 -24.47
C ARG A 792 -26.80 -11.67 -24.04
N PHE A 793 -26.56 -11.71 -22.74
CA PHE A 793 -25.30 -11.32 -22.10
C PHE A 793 -24.79 -12.44 -21.20
N ASP A 794 -23.47 -12.58 -21.13
CA ASP A 794 -22.85 -13.53 -20.21
C ASP A 794 -22.94 -13.00 -18.79
N VAL A 795 -22.70 -11.69 -18.60
CA VAL A 795 -22.63 -11.05 -17.28
C VAL A 795 -23.42 -9.75 -17.24
N ALA A 796 -24.29 -9.57 -16.23
CA ALA A 796 -24.89 -8.30 -15.87
C ALA A 796 -24.11 -7.66 -14.70
N LEU A 797 -23.66 -6.42 -14.87
CA LEU A 797 -23.07 -5.59 -13.83
C LEU A 797 -24.12 -4.59 -13.38
N VAL A 798 -24.67 -4.78 -12.19
CA VAL A 798 -25.62 -3.83 -11.60
C VAL A 798 -24.83 -2.87 -10.74
N LEU A 799 -24.81 -1.62 -11.19
CA LEU A 799 -24.15 -0.49 -10.56
C LEU A 799 -25.17 0.28 -9.72
N ASP A 800 -24.72 0.86 -8.61
CA ASP A 800 -25.59 1.59 -7.69
C ASP A 800 -26.78 0.75 -7.19
N GLY A 801 -26.56 -0.55 -6.99
CA GLY A 801 -27.59 -1.53 -6.64
C GLY A 801 -28.24 -1.32 -5.28
N ALA A 802 -27.69 -0.45 -4.42
CA ALA A 802 -28.36 -0.03 -3.20
C ALA A 802 -29.48 0.99 -3.46
N GLY A 803 -29.45 1.69 -4.61
CA GLY A 803 -30.44 2.68 -5.02
C GLY A 803 -31.54 2.17 -5.96
N SER A 804 -31.55 0.87 -6.29
CA SER A 804 -32.59 0.25 -7.14
C SER A 804 -33.00 -1.11 -6.60
N SER A 805 -34.16 -1.60 -7.03
CA SER A 805 -34.70 -2.90 -6.60
C SER A 805 -34.45 -4.03 -7.59
N ILE A 806 -34.77 -5.26 -7.21
CA ILE A 806 -34.75 -6.42 -8.14
C ILE A 806 -35.75 -6.20 -9.27
N ALA A 807 -36.93 -5.69 -8.95
CA ALA A 807 -38.02 -5.49 -9.89
C ALA A 807 -37.64 -4.52 -11.01
N GLU A 808 -36.99 -3.41 -10.67
CA GLU A 808 -36.47 -2.43 -11.63
C GLU A 808 -35.41 -3.03 -12.56
N ASN A 809 -34.53 -3.90 -12.05
CA ASN A 809 -33.45 -4.51 -12.81
C ASN A 809 -33.85 -5.81 -13.55
N TYR A 810 -35.06 -6.32 -13.31
CA TYR A 810 -35.50 -7.66 -13.74
C TYR A 810 -35.31 -7.92 -15.24
N SER A 811 -35.66 -6.94 -16.08
CA SER A 811 -35.51 -7.03 -17.54
C SER A 811 -34.05 -7.29 -17.97
N GLY A 812 -33.08 -6.71 -17.28
CA GLY A 812 -31.67 -7.00 -17.51
C GLY A 812 -31.25 -8.38 -17.01
N LEU A 813 -31.73 -8.77 -15.82
CA LEU A 813 -31.37 -10.05 -15.18
C LEU A 813 -31.81 -11.25 -16.04
N ILE A 814 -33.02 -11.24 -16.61
CA ILE A 814 -33.52 -12.34 -17.46
C ILE A 814 -32.70 -12.55 -18.75
N ARG A 815 -31.91 -11.54 -19.16
CA ARG A 815 -31.04 -11.57 -20.35
C ARG A 815 -29.59 -11.96 -20.04
N SER A 816 -29.26 -12.16 -18.76
CA SER A 816 -27.90 -12.46 -18.30
C SER A 816 -27.77 -13.87 -17.71
N GLY A 817 -26.59 -14.49 -17.86
CA GLY A 817 -26.26 -15.78 -17.24
C GLY A 817 -25.61 -15.68 -15.86
N GLN A 818 -25.03 -14.52 -15.55
CA GLN A 818 -24.30 -14.21 -14.32
C GLN A 818 -24.60 -12.77 -13.89
N VAL A 819 -24.63 -12.49 -12.58
CA VAL A 819 -24.81 -11.13 -12.07
C VAL A 819 -23.73 -10.74 -11.05
N VAL A 820 -23.23 -9.51 -11.16
CA VAL A 820 -22.36 -8.89 -10.14
C VAL A 820 -22.98 -7.56 -9.73
N VAL A 821 -23.35 -7.43 -8.45
CA VAL A 821 -24.08 -6.26 -7.92
C VAL A 821 -23.17 -5.41 -7.05
N PHE A 822 -22.97 -4.15 -7.43
CA PHE A 822 -22.19 -3.17 -6.68
C PHE A 822 -23.12 -2.23 -5.91
N GLY A 823 -22.87 -2.01 -4.63
CA GLY A 823 -23.69 -1.11 -3.83
C GLY A 823 -23.12 -0.75 -2.46
N ASP A 824 -23.75 0.24 -1.83
CA ASP A 824 -23.43 0.73 -0.49
C ASP A 824 -24.72 1.18 0.22
N ASP A 825 -25.17 0.38 1.19
CA ASP A 825 -26.40 0.62 1.97
C ASP A 825 -26.26 1.81 2.94
N ALA A 826 -25.02 2.25 3.26
CA ALA A 826 -24.76 3.35 4.18
C ALA A 826 -25.07 4.72 3.58
N ILE A 827 -25.09 4.83 2.24
CA ILE A 827 -25.30 6.09 1.52
C ILE A 827 -26.47 6.05 0.54
N ALA A 828 -27.01 4.87 0.20
CA ALA A 828 -28.12 4.72 -0.76
C ALA A 828 -29.25 3.83 -0.24
N ALA A 829 -30.45 4.04 -0.76
CA ALA A 829 -31.60 3.15 -0.61
C ALA A 829 -32.52 3.25 -1.84
N ALA A 830 -33.32 2.21 -2.06
CA ALA A 830 -34.33 2.17 -3.12
C ALA A 830 -35.56 3.00 -2.71
N THR A 831 -35.43 4.33 -2.72
CA THR A 831 -36.49 5.25 -2.26
C THR A 831 -37.57 5.54 -3.30
N GLY A 832 -37.45 4.99 -4.52
CA GLY A 832 -38.35 5.26 -5.63
C GLY A 832 -38.38 6.74 -6.02
N PHE A 833 -39.29 7.11 -6.92
CA PHE A 833 -39.52 8.50 -7.32
C PHE A 833 -40.97 8.72 -7.73
N ASN A 834 -41.36 9.99 -7.81
CA ASN A 834 -42.63 10.44 -8.39
C ASN A 834 -42.40 10.96 -9.81
N LEU A 835 -43.25 10.60 -10.77
CA LEU A 835 -43.19 11.18 -12.12
C LEU A 835 -43.73 12.61 -12.13
N GLU A 836 -44.88 12.84 -11.51
CA GLU A 836 -45.54 14.15 -11.46
C GLU A 836 -44.94 15.10 -10.41
N CYS A 837 -45.08 16.40 -10.66
CA CYS A 837 -44.82 17.43 -9.65
C CYS A 837 -46.08 17.60 -8.78
N LEU A 838 -45.97 17.32 -7.49
CA LEU A 838 -47.06 17.47 -6.50
C LEU A 838 -46.72 18.56 -5.47
N PRO A 839 -47.70 19.33 -4.97
CA PRO A 839 -47.48 20.38 -3.97
C PRO A 839 -47.14 19.84 -2.58
N VAL A 840 -47.56 18.61 -2.27
CA VAL A 840 -47.21 17.87 -1.06
C VAL A 840 -46.61 16.54 -1.51
N GLY A 841 -45.43 16.18 -1.00
CA GLY A 841 -44.85 14.87 -1.28
C GLY A 841 -45.71 13.78 -0.66
N GLU A 842 -46.20 12.83 -1.45
CA GLU A 842 -46.74 11.58 -0.91
C GLU A 842 -45.58 10.80 -0.28
N ASN A 843 -45.50 10.84 1.04
CA ASN A 843 -44.32 10.42 1.82
C ASN A 843 -44.46 9.04 2.49
N GLU A 844 -45.40 8.21 2.09
CA GLU A 844 -45.59 6.88 2.71
C GLU A 844 -45.51 5.78 1.67
N ARG A 845 -44.29 5.51 1.17
CA ARG A 845 -43.99 4.24 0.51
C ARG A 845 -43.32 3.30 1.50
N SER A 846 -43.74 2.04 1.48
CA SER A 846 -42.88 0.96 1.93
C SER A 846 -41.67 0.92 1.00
N LEU A 847 -40.48 1.24 1.51
CA LEU A 847 -39.24 1.16 0.76
C LEU A 847 -39.04 -0.30 0.32
N PRO A 848 -39.00 -0.61 -0.99
CA PRO A 848 -38.67 -1.95 -1.43
C PRO A 848 -37.24 -2.29 -1.01
N GLU A 849 -36.97 -3.59 -0.87
CA GLU A 849 -35.61 -4.05 -0.65
C GLU A 849 -34.74 -3.79 -1.88
N SER A 850 -33.56 -3.19 -1.68
CA SER A 850 -32.60 -2.94 -2.77
C SER A 850 -32.06 -4.25 -3.33
N ILE A 851 -31.70 -4.27 -4.62
CA ILE A 851 -31.08 -5.45 -5.24
C ILE A 851 -29.75 -5.79 -4.56
N PHE A 852 -29.01 -4.80 -4.06
CA PHE A 852 -27.79 -5.04 -3.30
C PHE A 852 -28.07 -5.75 -1.96
N SER A 853 -29.01 -5.26 -1.15
CA SER A 853 -29.42 -5.91 0.10
C SER A 853 -29.89 -7.34 -0.14
N ALA A 854 -30.75 -7.55 -1.16
CA ALA A 854 -31.23 -8.87 -1.51
C ALA A 854 -30.09 -9.80 -1.97
N SER A 855 -29.12 -9.27 -2.74
CA SER A 855 -27.96 -10.05 -3.20
C SER A 855 -27.08 -10.50 -2.04
N ARG A 856 -26.89 -9.66 -1.00
CA ARG A 856 -26.11 -10.03 0.19
C ARG A 856 -26.71 -11.18 0.99
N LYS A 857 -28.03 -11.40 0.89
CA LYS A 857 -28.73 -12.51 1.55
C LYS A 857 -28.53 -13.85 0.86
N VAL A 858 -28.33 -13.85 -0.47
CA VAL A 858 -28.30 -15.07 -1.30
C VAL A 858 -26.95 -15.36 -1.96
N MET A 859 -26.01 -14.41 -1.94
CA MET A 859 -24.70 -14.52 -2.60
C MET A 859 -23.55 -14.20 -1.64
N ALA A 860 -22.35 -14.63 -2.00
CA ALA A 860 -21.12 -14.17 -1.33
C ALA A 860 -20.91 -12.66 -1.57
N VAL A 861 -20.34 -11.97 -0.58
CA VAL A 861 -20.06 -10.53 -0.64
C VAL A 861 -18.55 -10.31 -0.56
N GLU A 862 -18.01 -9.55 -1.50
CA GLU A 862 -16.65 -9.01 -1.42
C GLU A 862 -16.71 -7.52 -1.05
N THR A 863 -15.88 -7.04 -0.12
CA THR A 863 -15.91 -5.63 0.29
C THR A 863 -14.64 -4.92 -0.18
N LEU A 864 -14.79 -3.85 -0.96
CA LEU A 864 -13.69 -2.95 -1.31
C LEU A 864 -13.38 -2.05 -0.12
N ARG A 865 -12.22 -2.24 0.53
CA ARG A 865 -11.86 -1.54 1.78
C ARG A 865 -10.76 -0.49 1.62
N ARG A 866 -9.88 -0.61 0.64
CA ARG A 866 -8.69 0.26 0.52
C ARG A 866 -9.02 1.52 -0.26
N SER A 867 -8.82 2.69 0.33
CA SER A 867 -9.07 3.98 -0.31
C SER A 867 -7.96 4.35 -1.31
N TYR A 868 -8.36 4.85 -2.47
CA TYR A 868 -7.49 5.34 -3.55
C TYR A 868 -7.52 6.87 -3.68
N ARG A 869 -8.09 7.59 -2.71
CA ARG A 869 -8.17 9.05 -2.75
C ARG A 869 -6.77 9.66 -2.55
N LEU A 870 -6.29 10.40 -3.56
CA LEU A 870 -4.94 10.98 -3.57
C LEU A 870 -4.77 12.19 -2.64
N SER A 871 -5.85 12.91 -2.34
CA SER A 871 -5.86 14.11 -1.49
C SER A 871 -6.28 13.85 -0.04
N GLY A 872 -6.44 12.57 0.34
CA GLY A 872 -7.15 12.18 1.57
C GLY A 872 -8.69 12.29 1.45
N GLN A 873 -9.39 12.15 2.56
CA GLN A 873 -10.84 12.28 2.65
C GLN A 873 -11.20 13.32 3.71
N ALA A 874 -12.01 14.31 3.32
CA ALA A 874 -12.58 15.26 4.27
C ALA A 874 -13.39 14.50 5.33
N LEU A 875 -13.08 14.72 6.61
CA LEU A 875 -13.67 14.00 7.73
C LEU A 875 -13.59 12.47 7.62
N GLY A 876 -12.54 11.93 6.97
CA GLY A 876 -12.38 10.50 6.74
C GLY A 876 -12.45 9.64 8.01
N ASP A 877 -11.75 10.05 9.07
CA ASP A 877 -11.76 9.36 10.38
C ASP A 877 -13.17 9.31 11.01
N TYR A 878 -13.91 10.41 10.90
CA TYR A 878 -15.27 10.53 11.39
C TYR A 878 -16.22 9.66 10.58
N VAL A 879 -16.21 9.81 9.26
CA VAL A 879 -17.08 9.06 8.34
C VAL A 879 -16.87 7.55 8.51
N ASN A 880 -15.61 7.12 8.61
CA ASN A 880 -15.27 5.71 8.75
C ASN A 880 -15.74 5.14 10.09
N ARG A 881 -15.58 5.88 11.19
CA ARG A 881 -16.05 5.50 12.52
C ARG A 881 -17.57 5.43 12.58
N GLU A 882 -18.24 6.49 12.16
CA GLU A 882 -19.68 6.68 12.38
C GLU A 882 -20.54 5.83 11.44
N PHE A 883 -20.15 5.72 10.15
CA PHE A 883 -20.99 5.08 9.14
C PHE A 883 -20.47 3.72 8.67
N TYR A 884 -19.18 3.41 8.90
CA TYR A 884 -18.54 2.21 8.35
C TYR A 884 -17.85 1.31 9.37
N ASN A 885 -17.92 1.61 10.67
CA ASN A 885 -17.30 0.82 11.76
C ASN A 885 -15.78 0.59 11.55
N ASP A 886 -15.04 1.63 11.17
CA ASP A 886 -13.60 1.61 10.91
C ASP A 886 -13.16 0.56 9.86
N ARG A 887 -14.07 0.14 8.96
CA ARG A 887 -13.78 -0.86 7.90
C ARG A 887 -13.00 -0.30 6.71
N ILE A 888 -13.04 1.02 6.47
CA ILE A 888 -12.28 1.67 5.39
C ILE A 888 -10.81 1.78 5.81
N VAL A 889 -9.91 1.39 4.92
CA VAL A 889 -8.47 1.50 5.10
C VAL A 889 -7.98 2.66 4.23
N PHE A 890 -7.66 3.79 4.83
CA PHE A 890 -7.01 4.92 4.16
C PHE A 890 -5.71 5.30 4.87
N GLU A 891 -4.80 5.90 4.11
CA GLU A 891 -3.57 6.49 4.67
C GLU A 891 -3.86 7.93 5.10
N PRO A 892 -3.31 8.40 6.23
CA PRO A 892 -3.47 9.80 6.63
C PRO A 892 -2.65 10.71 5.71
N SER A 893 -3.16 11.92 5.43
CA SER A 893 -2.43 12.93 4.64
C SER A 893 -1.35 13.64 5.46
N LEU A 894 -0.38 14.26 4.77
CA LEU A 894 0.62 15.11 5.42
C LEU A 894 -0.03 16.29 6.15
N GLU A 895 -1.01 16.95 5.54
CA GLU A 895 -1.75 18.06 6.16
C GLU A 895 -2.37 17.63 7.50
N ARG A 896 -2.94 16.42 7.56
CA ARG A 896 -3.51 15.86 8.79
C ARG A 896 -2.44 15.67 9.88
N TYR A 897 -1.25 15.20 9.51
CA TYR A 897 -0.11 15.09 10.43
C TYR A 897 0.33 16.46 10.98
N LEU A 898 0.31 17.51 10.14
CA LEU A 898 0.57 18.89 10.52
C LEU A 898 -0.59 19.55 11.32
N GLY A 899 -1.66 18.80 11.62
CA GLY A 899 -2.81 19.28 12.38
C GLY A 899 -3.83 20.07 11.58
N ARG A 900 -3.68 20.14 10.24
CA ARG A 900 -4.61 20.81 9.34
C ARG A 900 -5.64 19.80 8.85
N ILE A 901 -6.92 20.09 9.03
CA ILE A 901 -8.01 19.24 8.52
C ILE A 901 -8.60 19.82 7.25
N ASN A 902 -9.04 18.93 6.37
CA ASN A 902 -9.73 19.27 5.12
C ASN A 902 -11.21 19.63 5.34
N ALA A 903 -11.52 20.28 6.46
CA ALA A 903 -12.85 20.70 6.82
C ALA A 903 -12.82 22.05 7.54
N LYS A 904 -13.83 22.89 7.28
CA LYS A 904 -13.98 24.20 7.92
C LYS A 904 -15.39 24.37 8.45
N LEU A 905 -15.52 24.90 9.67
CA LEU A 905 -16.79 25.31 10.24
C LEU A 905 -16.88 26.84 10.17
N GLU A 906 -17.95 27.34 9.56
CA GLU A 906 -18.31 28.76 9.49
C GLU A 906 -19.56 28.98 10.33
N LEU A 907 -19.36 29.47 11.56
CA LEU A 907 -20.45 29.81 12.47
C LEU A 907 -20.98 31.21 12.12
N VAL A 908 -22.28 31.29 11.86
CA VAL A 908 -22.95 32.54 11.51
C VAL A 908 -23.76 33.04 12.70
N GLU A 909 -23.39 34.21 13.22
CA GLU A 909 -24.14 34.87 14.29
C GLU A 909 -25.31 35.68 13.70
N GLN A 910 -26.54 35.37 14.11
CA GLN A 910 -27.73 36.15 13.74
C GLN A 910 -28.74 36.19 14.90
N PRO A 911 -29.48 37.31 15.11
CA PRO A 911 -30.58 37.37 16.07
C PRO A 911 -31.66 36.32 15.77
N THR A 912 -32.30 35.84 16.85
CA THR A 912 -33.39 34.87 16.83
C THR A 912 -34.50 35.26 15.85
N ALA A 913 -34.91 34.33 14.99
CA ALA A 913 -35.90 34.59 13.93
C ALA A 913 -37.26 33.95 14.24
N SER A 914 -38.36 34.60 13.81
CA SER A 914 -39.72 34.05 13.95
C SER A 914 -39.91 32.76 13.15
N ASN A 915 -39.14 32.58 12.07
CA ASN A 915 -39.05 31.32 11.34
C ASN A 915 -37.59 30.84 11.42
N PRO A 916 -37.30 29.79 12.18
CA PRO A 916 -35.94 29.29 12.34
C PRO A 916 -35.40 28.56 11.10
N GLU A 917 -36.23 28.35 10.06
CA GLU A 917 -35.84 27.73 8.79
C GLU A 917 -35.41 28.78 7.75
N SER A 918 -34.23 28.53 7.16
CA SER A 918 -33.54 29.32 6.14
C SER A 918 -33.21 30.75 6.60
N LEU A 919 -32.25 30.90 7.51
CA LEU A 919 -31.79 32.20 8.00
C LEU A 919 -31.13 33.08 6.92
N ASP A 920 -31.37 34.40 6.96
CA ASP A 920 -30.81 35.35 5.98
C ASP A 920 -29.29 35.43 6.04
N ALA A 921 -28.71 35.39 7.25
CA ALA A 921 -27.26 35.47 7.41
C ALA A 921 -26.57 34.22 6.87
N GLU A 922 -27.17 33.04 7.07
CA GLU A 922 -26.65 31.79 6.52
C GLU A 922 -26.73 31.78 4.98
N VAL A 923 -27.86 32.22 4.40
CA VAL A 923 -27.98 32.41 2.93
C VAL A 923 -26.91 33.37 2.42
N SER A 924 -26.73 34.52 3.07
CA SER A 924 -25.75 35.52 2.65
C SER A 924 -24.31 35.00 2.73
N LYS A 925 -23.95 34.30 3.83
CA LYS A 925 -22.62 33.74 4.03
C LYS A 925 -22.32 32.61 3.04
N THR A 926 -23.27 31.71 2.83
CA THR A 926 -23.13 30.62 1.86
C THR A 926 -22.97 31.18 0.44
N THR A 927 -23.75 32.18 0.04
CA THR A 927 -23.58 32.88 -1.25
C THR A 927 -22.22 33.56 -1.38
N GLU A 928 -21.70 34.19 -0.32
CA GLU A 928 -20.35 34.77 -0.30
C GLU A 928 -19.27 33.69 -0.54
N LEU A 929 -19.38 32.54 0.12
CA LEU A 929 -18.46 31.41 -0.02
C LEU A 929 -18.48 30.81 -1.43
N ILE A 930 -19.66 30.68 -2.04
CA ILE A 930 -19.83 30.21 -3.42
C ILE A 930 -19.05 31.10 -4.38
N PHE A 931 -19.25 32.43 -4.29
CA PHE A 931 -18.53 33.36 -5.17
C PHE A 931 -17.03 33.46 -4.86
N SER A 932 -16.65 33.34 -3.59
CA SER A 932 -15.24 33.30 -3.19
C SER A 932 -14.55 32.07 -3.77
N HIS A 933 -15.22 30.92 -3.76
CA HIS A 933 -14.73 29.71 -4.42
C HIS A 933 -14.57 29.90 -5.93
N ALA A 934 -15.62 30.39 -6.60
CA ALA A 934 -15.59 30.64 -8.04
C ALA A 934 -14.44 31.58 -8.46
N ARG A 935 -14.06 32.53 -7.60
CA ARG A 935 -12.97 33.47 -7.86
C ARG A 935 -11.57 32.92 -7.57
N TRP A 936 -11.40 32.24 -6.44
CA TRP A 936 -10.07 31.86 -5.93
C TRP A 936 -9.69 30.40 -6.20
N ASN A 937 -10.68 29.54 -6.49
CA ASN A 937 -10.48 28.13 -6.79
C ASN A 937 -11.30 27.68 -8.01
N PRO A 938 -11.27 28.41 -9.15
CA PRO A 938 -12.10 28.09 -10.33
C PRO A 938 -11.77 26.73 -10.97
N GLN A 939 -10.63 26.13 -10.64
CA GLN A 939 -10.23 24.80 -11.11
C GLN A 939 -10.93 23.64 -10.37
N ASP A 940 -11.44 23.88 -9.16
CA ASP A 940 -12.07 22.85 -8.33
C ASP A 940 -13.60 22.90 -8.47
N SER A 941 -14.25 21.76 -8.66
CA SER A 941 -15.72 21.71 -8.71
C SER A 941 -16.36 22.01 -7.34
N LEU A 942 -17.56 22.58 -7.36
CA LEU A 942 -18.31 22.97 -6.15
C LEU A 942 -19.72 22.40 -6.15
N LEU A 943 -20.11 21.81 -5.03
CA LEU A 943 -21.46 21.38 -4.73
C LEU A 943 -21.95 22.07 -3.44
N VAL A 944 -23.21 22.49 -3.42
CA VAL A 944 -23.86 23.01 -2.22
C VAL A 944 -25.00 22.09 -1.82
N ALA A 945 -24.94 21.57 -0.60
CA ALA A 945 -25.96 20.70 -0.03
C ALA A 945 -26.68 21.40 1.14
N THR A 946 -27.97 21.13 1.30
CA THR A 946 -28.80 21.73 2.35
C THR A 946 -29.76 20.73 3.00
N ALA A 947 -30.18 20.98 4.24
CA ALA A 947 -31.16 20.14 4.94
C ALA A 947 -32.62 20.49 4.64
N SER A 948 -32.91 21.55 3.89
CA SER A 948 -34.27 22.05 3.59
C SER A 948 -34.43 22.42 2.12
N THR A 949 -35.53 22.00 1.50
CA THR A 949 -35.94 22.40 0.13
C THR A 949 -36.07 23.92 0.01
N LYS A 950 -36.72 24.55 0.99
CA LYS A 950 -36.91 26.00 1.05
C LYS A 950 -35.57 26.74 1.14
N HIS A 951 -34.61 26.21 1.88
CA HIS A 951 -33.27 26.80 1.96
C HIS A 951 -32.52 26.68 0.63
N ALA A 952 -32.58 25.52 -0.03
CA ALA A 952 -32.01 25.32 -1.37
C ALA A 952 -32.60 26.29 -2.42
N GLU A 953 -33.92 26.50 -2.43
CA GLU A 953 -34.59 27.45 -3.33
C GLU A 953 -34.11 28.89 -3.08
N ARG A 954 -33.98 29.30 -1.82
CA ARG A 954 -33.51 30.64 -1.46
C ARG A 954 -32.05 30.88 -1.78
N LEU A 955 -31.19 29.88 -1.62
CA LEU A 955 -29.80 29.94 -2.06
C LEU A 955 -29.70 30.06 -3.58
N ASN A 956 -30.46 29.25 -4.33
CA ASN A 956 -30.54 29.35 -5.79
C ASN A 956 -30.95 30.76 -6.23
N GLN A 957 -31.99 31.32 -5.61
CA GLN A 957 -32.43 32.69 -5.91
C GLN A 957 -31.35 33.74 -5.56
N SER A 958 -30.65 33.57 -4.44
CA SER A 958 -29.56 34.47 -4.02
C SER A 958 -28.38 34.44 -4.99
N VAL A 959 -27.99 33.26 -5.47
CA VAL A 959 -26.94 33.10 -6.49
C VAL A 959 -27.38 33.67 -7.83
N GLU A 960 -28.61 33.41 -8.29
CA GLU A 960 -29.16 33.99 -9.52
C GLU A 960 -29.17 35.53 -9.49
N LEU A 961 -29.52 36.13 -8.35
CA LEU A 961 -29.46 37.58 -8.16
C LEU A 961 -28.01 38.10 -8.17
N GLY A 962 -27.11 37.44 -7.44
CA GLY A 962 -25.70 37.85 -7.36
C GLY A 962 -24.93 37.71 -8.68
N MET A 963 -25.34 36.78 -9.55
CA MET A 963 -24.76 36.61 -10.89
C MET A 963 -25.03 37.79 -11.83
N LYS A 964 -26.10 38.56 -11.62
CA LYS A 964 -26.41 39.75 -12.44
C LYS A 964 -25.31 40.81 -12.37
N ASP A 965 -24.64 40.90 -11.22
CA ASP A 965 -23.60 41.88 -10.95
C ASP A 965 -22.17 41.34 -11.22
N ARG A 966 -22.04 40.05 -11.59
CA ARG A 966 -20.76 39.30 -11.63
C ARG A 966 -20.64 38.39 -12.85
N ALA A 967 -20.77 38.97 -14.04
CA ALA A 967 -20.68 38.23 -15.31
C ALA A 967 -19.31 37.56 -15.54
N ASP A 968 -18.25 38.05 -14.89
CA ASP A 968 -16.89 37.49 -14.92
C ASP A 968 -16.81 36.06 -14.33
N LEU A 969 -17.75 35.68 -13.47
CA LEU A 969 -17.77 34.35 -12.83
C LEU A 969 -18.59 33.31 -13.61
N ALA A 970 -19.24 33.67 -14.73
CA ALA A 970 -20.13 32.78 -15.47
C ALA A 970 -19.43 31.51 -16.00
N GLU A 971 -18.16 31.62 -16.40
CA GLU A 971 -17.37 30.50 -16.90
C GLU A 971 -17.26 29.36 -15.87
N PHE A 972 -17.14 29.69 -14.58
CA PHE A 972 -17.05 28.69 -13.51
C PHE A 972 -18.32 27.82 -13.43
N PHE A 973 -19.50 28.46 -13.44
CA PHE A 973 -20.78 27.77 -13.29
C PHE A 973 -21.09 26.81 -14.47
N GLU A 974 -20.48 27.04 -15.62
CA GLU A 974 -20.66 26.20 -16.82
C GLU A 974 -19.45 25.30 -17.15
N GLY A 975 -18.26 25.61 -16.63
CA GLY A 975 -16.96 25.08 -17.08
C GLY A 975 -16.58 23.69 -16.58
N HIS A 976 -17.17 23.19 -15.49
CA HIS A 976 -16.79 21.91 -14.87
C HIS A 976 -17.35 20.65 -15.58
N GLY A 977 -17.73 20.76 -16.85
CA GLY A 977 -18.16 19.62 -17.66
C GLY A 977 -19.39 18.91 -17.08
N ARG A 978 -19.20 17.72 -16.51
CA ARG A 978 -20.28 16.96 -15.83
C ARG A 978 -20.38 17.30 -14.34
N GLU A 979 -19.35 17.85 -13.71
CA GLU A 979 -19.31 18.30 -12.31
C GLU A 979 -19.77 19.76 -12.15
N LYS A 980 -20.78 20.16 -12.92
CA LYS A 980 -21.37 21.51 -12.86
C LYS A 980 -21.82 21.86 -11.45
N PHE A 981 -21.74 23.16 -11.16
CA PHE A 981 -22.25 23.74 -9.93
C PHE A 981 -23.74 23.44 -9.77
N GLU A 982 -24.10 22.99 -8.58
CA GLU A 982 -25.47 22.65 -8.22
C GLU A 982 -25.72 22.97 -6.74
N ILE A 983 -26.94 23.42 -6.45
CA ILE A 983 -27.47 23.56 -5.09
C ILE A 983 -28.62 22.56 -4.94
N THR A 984 -28.45 21.60 -4.04
CA THR A 984 -29.43 20.51 -3.84
C THR A 984 -29.69 20.24 -2.35
N THR A 985 -30.68 19.39 -2.07
CA THR A 985 -30.97 18.93 -0.71
C THR A 985 -30.18 17.65 -0.43
N ILE A 986 -29.91 17.34 0.85
CA ILE A 986 -29.22 16.10 1.21
C ILE A 986 -30.03 14.83 0.85
N GLN A 987 -31.35 14.94 0.70
CA GLN A 987 -32.21 13.85 0.24
C GLN A 987 -32.07 13.63 -1.26
N ASP A 988 -32.08 14.72 -2.04
CA ASP A 988 -31.99 14.68 -3.50
C ASP A 988 -30.54 14.48 -3.99
N LEU A 989 -29.57 14.57 -3.07
CA LEU A 989 -28.16 14.34 -3.36
C LEU A 989 -27.93 12.89 -3.79
N ALA A 990 -27.84 12.64 -5.10
CA ALA A 990 -27.71 11.30 -5.66
C ALA A 990 -26.24 10.89 -5.87
N HIS A 991 -25.48 10.67 -4.79
CA HIS A 991 -24.02 10.39 -4.77
C HIS A 991 -23.20 11.24 -5.74
N ARG A 992 -23.51 12.53 -5.77
CA ARG A 992 -22.74 13.53 -6.49
C ARG A 992 -21.36 13.67 -5.85
N ILE A 993 -20.31 13.81 -6.65
CA ILE A 993 -18.95 14.05 -6.15
C ILE A 993 -18.51 15.43 -6.63
N ALA A 994 -17.88 16.20 -5.73
CA ALA A 994 -17.26 17.48 -6.04
C ALA A 994 -15.92 17.60 -5.30
N ASP A 995 -15.02 18.43 -5.82
CA ASP A 995 -13.77 18.72 -5.12
C ASP A 995 -14.03 19.42 -3.79
N ARG A 996 -14.96 20.37 -3.77
CA ARG A 996 -15.39 21.07 -2.57
C ARG A 996 -16.90 20.97 -2.39
N VAL A 997 -17.32 20.74 -1.15
CA VAL A 997 -18.73 20.73 -0.75
C VAL A 997 -18.96 21.82 0.29
N ILE A 998 -19.98 22.64 0.09
CA ILE A 998 -20.51 23.52 1.12
C ILE A 998 -21.80 22.88 1.65
N PHE A 999 -21.83 22.53 2.92
CA PHE A 999 -23.02 22.06 3.59
C PHE A 999 -23.61 23.18 4.44
N SER A 1000 -24.72 23.74 3.99
CA SER A 1000 -25.45 24.83 4.66
C SER A 1000 -26.67 24.24 5.34
N ILE A 1001 -26.68 24.19 6.68
CA ILE A 1001 -27.70 23.48 7.47
C ILE A 1001 -29.07 24.14 7.27
N GLY A 1002 -29.12 25.47 7.25
CA GLY A 1002 -30.33 26.24 6.99
C GLY A 1002 -31.28 26.33 8.17
N PHE A 1003 -30.82 26.07 9.39
CA PHE A 1003 -31.62 26.15 10.61
C PHE A 1003 -30.86 26.92 11.69
N GLY A 1004 -31.59 27.70 12.49
CA GLY A 1004 -31.06 28.34 13.68
C GLY A 1004 -32.08 28.45 14.80
N LYS A 1005 -31.79 29.31 15.78
CA LYS A 1005 -32.59 29.44 17.00
C LYS A 1005 -33.88 30.22 16.76
N ASP A 1006 -34.96 29.77 17.40
CA ASP A 1006 -36.25 30.46 17.40
C ASP A 1006 -36.22 31.75 18.25
N THR A 1007 -37.32 32.51 18.28
CA THR A 1007 -37.47 33.75 19.08
C THR A 1007 -37.27 33.59 20.58
N LEU A 1008 -37.32 32.36 21.10
CA LEU A 1008 -37.10 32.02 22.51
C LEU A 1008 -35.67 31.53 22.77
N GLY A 1009 -34.82 31.46 21.73
CA GLY A 1009 -33.45 30.97 21.80
C GLY A 1009 -33.34 29.44 21.79
N ALA A 1010 -34.43 28.72 21.52
CA ALA A 1010 -34.46 27.26 21.48
C ALA A 1010 -34.16 26.73 20.08
N THR A 1011 -33.57 25.53 20.03
CA THR A 1011 -33.29 24.81 18.78
C THR A 1011 -34.57 24.15 18.24
N PRO A 1012 -34.84 24.20 16.92
CA PRO A 1012 -35.98 23.50 16.34
C PRO A 1012 -35.93 22.00 16.61
N LYS A 1013 -37.09 21.40 16.95
CA LYS A 1013 -37.19 19.95 17.20
C LYS A 1013 -36.86 19.07 15.98
N SER A 1014 -37.07 19.61 14.78
CA SER A 1014 -36.82 18.93 13.50
C SER A 1014 -35.98 19.83 12.59
N LEU A 1015 -34.89 19.28 12.06
CA LEU A 1015 -33.90 19.93 11.20
C LEU A 1015 -34.05 19.47 9.75
N GLY A 1016 -35.28 19.51 9.22
CA GLY A 1016 -35.59 19.09 7.86
C GLY A 1016 -35.19 17.64 7.59
N PHE A 1017 -34.45 17.41 6.50
CA PHE A 1017 -34.02 16.07 6.08
C PHE A 1017 -32.99 15.41 7.01
N VAL A 1018 -32.34 16.17 7.90
CA VAL A 1018 -31.44 15.59 8.91
C VAL A 1018 -32.24 14.80 9.95
N SER A 1019 -33.45 15.25 10.29
CA SER A 1019 -34.34 14.59 11.25
C SER A 1019 -35.21 13.49 10.62
N HIS A 1020 -35.05 13.19 9.32
CA HIS A 1020 -35.73 12.08 8.66
C HIS A 1020 -35.20 10.72 9.18
N PRO A 1021 -35.97 9.63 9.15
CA PRO A 1021 -35.47 8.29 9.51
C PRO A 1021 -34.19 7.88 8.76
N ASP A 1022 -34.08 8.27 7.49
CA ASP A 1022 -32.88 8.08 6.65
C ASP A 1022 -31.88 9.27 6.71
N GLY A 1023 -32.05 10.21 7.65
CA GLY A 1023 -31.24 11.43 7.75
C GLY A 1023 -29.74 11.15 7.90
N ASN A 1024 -29.38 10.12 8.66
CA ASN A 1024 -27.99 9.67 8.80
C ASN A 1024 -27.40 9.21 7.46
N ARG A 1025 -28.19 8.54 6.61
CA ARG A 1025 -27.77 8.11 5.27
C ARG A 1025 -27.55 9.31 4.36
N TYR A 1026 -28.45 10.29 4.40
CA TYR A 1026 -28.33 11.53 3.61
C TYR A 1026 -27.11 12.36 4.04
N LEU A 1027 -26.84 12.44 5.34
CA LEU A 1027 -25.64 13.09 5.87
C LEU A 1027 -24.38 12.33 5.45
N ALA A 1028 -24.35 11.00 5.61
CA ALA A 1028 -23.24 10.16 5.16
C ALA A 1028 -22.94 10.39 3.67
N ASN A 1029 -23.97 10.43 2.82
CA ASN A 1029 -23.83 10.68 1.39
C ASN A 1029 -23.20 12.06 1.12
N THR A 1030 -23.65 13.08 1.84
CA THR A 1030 -23.12 14.46 1.72
C THR A 1030 -21.65 14.55 2.12
N LEU A 1031 -21.24 13.83 3.17
CA LEU A 1031 -19.85 13.82 3.62
C LEU A 1031 -18.92 13.10 2.63
N VAL A 1032 -19.37 11.98 2.05
CA VAL A 1032 -18.55 11.24 1.08
C VAL A 1032 -18.47 11.94 -0.28
N SER A 1033 -19.41 12.82 -0.61
CA SER A 1033 -19.40 13.66 -1.81
C SER A 1033 -18.18 14.58 -1.93
N ALA A 1034 -17.58 15.00 -0.82
CA ALA A 1034 -16.42 15.89 -0.81
C ALA A 1034 -15.12 15.14 -1.08
N ARG A 1035 -14.42 15.44 -2.19
CA ARG A 1035 -13.09 14.85 -2.48
C ARG A 1035 -11.98 15.51 -1.69
N LYS A 1036 -11.91 16.85 -1.72
CA LYS A 1036 -10.79 17.62 -1.16
C LYS A 1036 -11.16 18.35 0.11
N HIS A 1037 -12.31 19.04 0.15
CA HIS A 1037 -12.65 19.92 1.28
C HIS A 1037 -14.15 20.00 1.53
N ILE A 1038 -14.55 20.06 2.80
CA ILE A 1038 -15.94 20.37 3.19
C ILE A 1038 -16.01 21.64 4.04
N THR A 1039 -16.91 22.55 3.70
CA THR A 1039 -17.21 23.73 4.52
C THR A 1039 -18.62 23.60 5.07
N VAL A 1040 -18.76 23.54 6.39
CA VAL A 1040 -20.06 23.51 7.06
C VAL A 1040 -20.41 24.92 7.48
N VAL A 1041 -21.54 25.43 7.00
CA VAL A 1041 -22.10 26.71 7.44
C VAL A 1041 -23.24 26.40 8.39
N SER A 1042 -23.21 27.01 9.57
CA SER A 1042 -24.22 26.77 10.61
C SER A 1042 -24.48 28.00 11.46
N ALA A 1043 -25.74 28.21 11.83
CA ALA A 1043 -26.12 29.12 12.92
C ALA A 1043 -26.25 28.39 14.27
N LEU A 1044 -26.01 27.08 14.32
CA LEU A 1044 -26.12 26.23 15.51
C LEU A 1044 -24.74 25.71 15.92
N THR A 1045 -24.48 25.70 17.22
CA THR A 1045 -23.25 25.11 17.79
C THR A 1045 -23.47 23.65 18.17
N ALA A 1046 -22.39 22.90 18.43
CA ALA A 1046 -22.50 21.52 18.89
C ALA A 1046 -23.30 21.40 20.22
N SER A 1047 -23.18 22.39 21.11
CA SER A 1047 -23.97 22.48 22.34
C SER A 1047 -25.47 22.65 22.07
N ASP A 1048 -25.85 23.41 21.04
CA ASP A 1048 -27.26 23.64 20.70
C ASP A 1048 -27.95 22.39 20.15
N LEU A 1049 -27.17 21.49 19.53
CA LEU A 1049 -27.62 20.20 18.98
C LEU A 1049 -27.60 19.07 20.03
N SER A 1050 -27.11 19.33 21.24
CA SER A 1050 -27.05 18.35 22.33
C SER A 1050 -28.37 18.23 23.10
N ASP A 1051 -29.36 19.05 22.78
CA ASP A 1051 -30.69 18.96 23.38
C ASP A 1051 -31.38 17.64 22.93
N PRO A 1052 -31.75 16.73 23.86
CA PRO A 1052 -32.41 15.47 23.53
C PRO A 1052 -33.79 15.66 22.86
N GLY A 1053 -34.35 16.87 22.86
CA GLY A 1053 -35.57 17.22 22.14
C GLY A 1053 -35.41 17.36 20.62
N VAL A 1054 -34.18 17.37 20.09
CA VAL A 1054 -33.90 17.50 18.65
C VAL A 1054 -33.73 16.10 18.04
N ILE A 1055 -34.59 15.76 17.08
CA ILE A 1055 -34.63 14.42 16.49
C ILE A 1055 -33.49 14.27 15.48
N GLY A 1056 -32.67 13.22 15.62
CA GLY A 1056 -31.66 12.84 14.62
C GLY A 1056 -30.43 13.77 14.54
N SER A 1057 -30.15 14.56 15.58
CA SER A 1057 -29.04 15.52 15.59
C SER A 1057 -27.67 14.95 15.94
N ASP A 1058 -27.58 13.71 16.44
CA ASP A 1058 -26.32 13.14 16.99
C ASP A 1058 -25.17 13.17 15.98
N ALA A 1059 -25.39 12.65 14.77
CA ALA A 1059 -24.37 12.63 13.73
C ALA A 1059 -24.00 14.05 13.23
N LEU A 1060 -24.92 15.01 13.29
CA LEU A 1060 -24.62 16.40 12.94
C LEU A 1060 -23.79 17.07 14.06
N ARG A 1061 -24.14 16.82 15.33
CA ARG A 1061 -23.43 17.31 16.51
C ARG A 1061 -21.98 16.82 16.51
N ASP A 1062 -21.79 15.52 16.32
CA ASP A 1062 -20.47 14.89 16.41
C ASP A 1062 -19.57 15.35 15.25
N MET A 1063 -20.14 15.53 14.06
CA MET A 1063 -19.47 16.16 12.93
C MET A 1063 -18.99 17.58 13.26
N ILE A 1064 -19.87 18.46 13.77
CA ILE A 1064 -19.51 19.84 14.12
C ILE A 1064 -18.42 19.85 15.21
N SER A 1065 -18.53 18.97 16.21
CA SER A 1065 -17.53 18.82 17.26
C SER A 1065 -16.16 18.38 16.72
N GLU A 1066 -16.12 17.45 15.77
CA GLU A 1066 -14.87 16.98 15.15
C GLU A 1066 -14.20 18.08 14.30
N ILE A 1067 -14.98 18.89 13.58
CA ILE A 1067 -14.44 20.03 12.81
C ILE A 1067 -13.89 21.11 13.75
N ALA A 1068 -14.60 21.41 14.83
CA ALA A 1068 -14.20 22.44 15.79
C ALA A 1068 -12.96 22.03 16.60
N ASN A 1069 -12.85 20.75 16.98
CA ASN A 1069 -11.77 20.21 17.79
C ASN A 1069 -11.26 18.88 17.18
N PRO A 1070 -10.43 18.93 16.12
CA PRO A 1070 -9.94 17.72 15.48
C PRO A 1070 -9.00 16.96 16.42
N LYS A 1071 -9.39 15.75 16.82
CA LYS A 1071 -8.55 14.90 17.69
C LYS A 1071 -7.63 14.06 16.84
N LEU A 1072 -6.33 14.07 17.12
CA LEU A 1072 -5.42 13.07 16.55
C LEU A 1072 -5.59 11.75 17.30
N ARG A 1073 -5.80 10.65 16.58
CA ARG A 1073 -5.77 9.31 17.18
C ARG A 1073 -4.34 9.01 17.60
N VAL A 1074 -4.17 8.55 18.84
CA VAL A 1074 -2.91 7.99 19.33
C VAL A 1074 -3.06 6.48 19.24
N PHE A 1075 -2.10 5.81 18.61
CA PHE A 1075 -2.06 4.36 18.52
C PHE A 1075 -0.95 3.85 19.42
N ASP A 1076 -1.33 3.24 20.54
CA ASP A 1076 -0.41 2.52 21.41
C ASP A 1076 -0.11 1.16 20.77
N ALA A 1077 1.08 1.03 20.18
CA ALA A 1077 1.59 -0.22 19.64
C ALA A 1077 3.07 -0.36 19.98
N ASP A 1078 3.50 -1.60 20.25
CA ASP A 1078 4.90 -1.89 20.52
C ASP A 1078 5.77 -1.43 19.34
N VAL A 1079 6.76 -0.58 19.63
CA VAL A 1079 7.67 -0.06 18.64
C VAL A 1079 8.82 -1.05 18.48
N ASN A 1080 9.06 -1.50 17.24
CA ASN A 1080 10.22 -2.35 16.95
C ASN A 1080 11.52 -1.63 17.40
N PRO A 1081 12.43 -2.31 18.14
CA PRO A 1081 13.65 -1.70 18.66
C PRO A 1081 14.52 -0.98 17.62
N MET A 1082 14.58 -1.48 16.38
CA MET A 1082 15.35 -0.86 15.30
C MET A 1082 14.79 0.52 14.90
N ILE A 1083 13.47 0.64 14.85
CA ILE A 1083 12.79 1.91 14.54
C ILE A 1083 12.87 2.87 15.72
N ALA A 1084 12.82 2.36 16.95
CA ALA A 1084 13.03 3.16 18.14
C ALA A 1084 14.44 3.78 18.15
N ASP A 1085 15.48 2.99 17.87
CA ASP A 1085 16.86 3.50 17.76
C ASP A 1085 17.00 4.54 16.64
N LEU A 1086 16.46 4.26 15.45
CA LEU A 1086 16.46 5.21 14.34
C LEU A 1086 15.75 6.53 14.69
N ALA A 1087 14.61 6.46 15.39
CA ALA A 1087 13.87 7.64 15.82
C ALA A 1087 14.70 8.51 16.78
N ILE A 1088 15.43 7.89 17.73
CA ILE A 1088 16.32 8.59 18.65
C ILE A 1088 17.45 9.29 17.89
N ARG A 1089 18.11 8.60 16.94
CA ARG A 1089 19.18 9.18 16.12
C ARG A 1089 18.71 10.35 15.28
N LEU A 1090 17.57 10.21 14.60
CA LEU A 1090 16.95 11.29 13.84
C LEU A 1090 16.60 12.50 14.71
N THR A 1091 16.11 12.26 15.93
CA THR A 1091 15.80 13.31 16.89
C THR A 1091 17.05 14.09 17.31
N LYS A 1092 18.18 13.39 17.53
CA LYS A 1092 19.48 14.04 17.79
C LYS A 1092 19.97 14.89 16.62
N LEU A 1093 19.66 14.51 15.38
CA LEU A 1093 19.96 15.29 14.18
C LEU A 1093 19.01 16.48 13.95
N GLY A 1094 18.04 16.71 14.85
CA GLY A 1094 17.07 17.81 14.75
C GLY A 1094 15.79 17.49 13.95
N VAL A 1095 15.54 16.22 13.64
CA VAL A 1095 14.32 15.77 12.96
C VAL A 1095 13.25 15.44 14.01
N THR A 1096 12.04 15.95 13.84
CA THR A 1096 10.90 15.53 14.69
C THR A 1096 10.44 14.15 14.25
N THR A 1097 10.38 13.19 15.18
CA THR A 1097 9.94 11.82 14.87
C THR A 1097 8.64 11.46 15.59
N ARG A 1098 7.77 10.70 14.92
CA ARG A 1098 6.60 10.07 15.51
C ARG A 1098 6.52 8.61 15.08
N THR A 1099 6.52 7.70 16.03
CA THR A 1099 6.30 6.28 15.81
C THR A 1099 4.81 5.97 15.82
N ASN A 1100 4.37 4.99 15.01
CA ASN A 1100 3.00 4.48 14.98
C ASN A 1100 1.91 5.56 14.84
N PHE A 1101 2.15 6.62 14.05
CA PHE A 1101 1.15 7.67 13.79
C PHE A 1101 -0.16 7.12 13.20
N SER A 1102 -0.06 6.02 12.48
CA SER A 1102 -1.17 5.18 12.02
C SER A 1102 -0.74 3.72 12.18
N PRO A 1103 -1.66 2.74 12.33
CA PRO A 1103 -1.32 1.33 12.44
C PRO A 1103 -0.38 0.83 11.32
N ARG A 1104 -0.42 1.49 10.18
CA ARG A 1104 0.36 1.16 8.98
C ARG A 1104 1.61 2.03 8.81
N LEU A 1105 1.73 3.17 9.50
CA LEU A 1105 2.88 4.08 9.41
C LEU A 1105 3.83 3.86 10.59
N LYS A 1106 4.92 3.13 10.35
CA LYS A 1106 5.86 2.71 11.41
C LYS A 1106 6.64 3.88 12.00
N LEU A 1107 7.24 4.70 11.15
CA LEU A 1107 7.99 5.89 11.56
C LEU A 1107 7.72 7.04 10.59
N VAL A 1108 7.34 8.18 11.15
CA VAL A 1108 7.25 9.46 10.47
C VAL A 1108 8.39 10.35 10.95
N ALA A 1109 9.11 10.94 10.01
CA ALA A 1109 10.22 11.86 10.23
C ALA A 1109 9.91 13.20 9.56
N SER A 1110 9.92 14.32 10.29
CA SER A 1110 9.51 15.62 9.76
C SER A 1110 10.43 16.78 10.17
N VAL A 1111 10.60 17.72 9.25
CA VAL A 1111 11.33 19.00 9.44
C VAL A 1111 10.50 20.11 8.80
N GLY A 1112 9.91 20.99 9.63
CA GLY A 1112 8.97 22.02 9.15
C GLY A 1112 7.74 21.40 8.48
N ASP A 1113 7.41 21.86 7.27
CA ASP A 1113 6.31 21.33 6.45
C ASP A 1113 6.70 20.09 5.61
N LYS A 1114 7.96 19.63 5.66
CA LYS A 1114 8.41 18.41 4.97
C LYS A 1114 8.35 17.22 5.92
N ALA A 1115 7.79 16.10 5.45
CA ALA A 1115 7.83 14.85 6.20
C ALA A 1115 7.98 13.62 5.30
N ALA A 1116 8.69 12.63 5.83
CA ALA A 1116 8.93 11.35 5.22
C ALA A 1116 8.36 10.21 6.07
N ILE A 1117 7.87 9.18 5.39
CA ILE A 1117 7.52 7.88 5.96
C ILE A 1117 8.69 6.95 5.72
N VAL A 1118 9.17 6.35 6.80
CA VAL A 1118 10.26 5.36 6.77
C VAL A 1118 9.65 3.96 6.86
N GLU A 1119 9.81 3.17 5.80
CA GLU A 1119 9.18 1.85 5.67
C GLU A 1119 10.21 0.70 5.70
N PRO A 1120 10.26 -0.09 6.80
CA PRO A 1120 11.14 -1.24 6.92
C PRO A 1120 10.56 -2.53 6.31
N ASP A 1121 11.35 -3.61 6.18
CA ASP A 1121 10.91 -4.85 5.52
C ASP A 1121 9.72 -5.50 6.23
N TRP A 1122 9.77 -5.59 7.56
CA TRP A 1122 8.68 -6.15 8.36
C TRP A 1122 7.40 -5.31 8.27
N GLY A 1123 7.53 -3.99 8.03
CA GLY A 1123 6.40 -3.09 7.80
C GLY A 1123 5.64 -3.42 6.51
N LEU A 1124 6.31 -4.08 5.57
CA LEU A 1124 5.72 -4.52 4.32
C LEU A 1124 5.06 -5.89 4.41
N LEU A 1125 5.27 -6.70 5.44
CA LEU A 1125 4.71 -8.06 5.51
C LEU A 1125 3.16 -8.07 5.52
N GLY A 1126 2.56 -9.14 5.02
CA GLY A 1126 1.09 -9.30 4.87
C GLY A 1126 0.39 -8.58 3.70
N TYR A 1127 1.04 -7.66 2.96
CA TYR A 1127 0.45 -7.01 1.77
C TYR A 1127 0.74 -7.77 0.46
N ASN A 1128 0.08 -7.47 -0.66
CA ASN A 1128 0.54 -7.95 -1.97
C ASN A 1128 1.71 -7.08 -2.50
N LEU A 1129 2.60 -7.62 -3.33
CA LEU A 1129 3.77 -6.92 -3.88
C LEU A 1129 3.40 -5.64 -4.65
N SER A 1130 2.33 -5.68 -5.45
CA SER A 1130 1.80 -4.50 -6.15
C SER A 1130 1.36 -3.39 -5.18
N GLU A 1131 0.75 -3.78 -4.05
CA GLU A 1131 0.34 -2.84 -3.01
C GLU A 1131 1.55 -2.23 -2.29
N ARG A 1132 2.52 -3.08 -1.89
CA ARG A 1132 3.72 -2.69 -1.12
C ARG A 1132 4.62 -1.74 -1.88
N HIS A 1133 4.96 -2.09 -3.13
CA HIS A 1133 6.07 -1.45 -3.84
C HIS A 1133 5.60 -0.40 -4.86
N ARG A 1134 4.30 -0.33 -5.17
CA ARG A 1134 3.76 0.59 -6.17
C ARG A 1134 2.57 1.42 -5.69
N LEU A 1135 1.43 0.80 -5.40
CA LEU A 1135 0.19 1.54 -5.12
C LEU A 1135 0.27 2.39 -3.87
N ARG A 1136 0.71 1.81 -2.75
CA ARG A 1136 0.79 2.53 -1.47
C ARG A 1136 1.84 3.66 -1.51
N PRO A 1137 3.08 3.45 -1.99
CA PRO A 1137 4.03 4.55 -2.16
C PRO A 1137 3.51 5.66 -3.07
N MET A 1138 2.79 5.31 -4.15
CA MET A 1138 2.19 6.29 -5.05
C MET A 1138 1.14 7.15 -4.34
N ILE A 1139 0.23 6.53 -3.57
CA ILE A 1139 -0.81 7.25 -2.82
C ILE A 1139 -0.20 8.15 -1.75
N LEU A 1140 0.78 7.65 -0.99
CA LEU A 1140 1.45 8.43 0.06
C LEU A 1140 2.16 9.66 -0.52
N ARG A 1141 2.89 9.49 -1.64
CA ARG A 1141 3.53 10.62 -2.35
C ARG A 1141 2.52 11.64 -2.85
N ALA A 1142 1.38 11.18 -3.38
CA ALA A 1142 0.32 12.07 -3.83
C ALA A 1142 -0.32 12.87 -2.68
N MET A 1143 -0.32 12.32 -1.46
CA MET A 1143 -0.77 13.00 -0.23
C MET A 1143 0.30 13.93 0.39
N GLY A 1144 1.45 14.11 -0.27
CA GLY A 1144 2.53 15.00 0.14
C GLY A 1144 3.67 14.35 0.92
N TRP A 1145 3.63 13.03 1.16
CA TRP A 1145 4.68 12.34 1.91
C TRP A 1145 5.89 11.99 1.04
N ASP A 1146 7.10 12.16 1.57
CA ASP A 1146 8.27 11.48 1.02
C ASP A 1146 8.26 10.02 1.49
N TYR A 1147 8.36 9.06 0.56
CA TYR A 1147 8.38 7.63 0.89
C TYR A 1147 9.80 7.08 0.82
N ILE A 1148 10.36 6.69 1.96
CA ILE A 1148 11.73 6.19 2.09
C ILE A 1148 11.70 4.71 2.48
N ARG A 1149 12.21 3.88 1.56
CA ARG A 1149 12.38 2.45 1.79
C ARG A 1149 13.69 2.19 2.52
N VAL A 1150 13.65 1.43 3.62
CA VAL A 1150 14.85 1.08 4.39
C VAL A 1150 14.88 -0.44 4.62
N PRO A 1151 15.76 -1.18 3.94
CA PRO A 1151 15.96 -2.59 4.24
C PRO A 1151 16.43 -2.81 5.67
N SER A 1152 15.94 -3.86 6.33
CA SER A 1152 16.23 -4.16 7.73
C SER A 1152 17.71 -4.44 7.93
N PHE A 1153 18.36 -5.13 6.99
CA PHE A 1153 19.81 -5.35 7.03
C PHE A 1153 20.62 -4.06 6.92
N GLU A 1154 20.20 -3.11 6.09
CA GLU A 1154 20.84 -1.79 6.01
C GLU A 1154 20.70 -1.05 7.35
N LEU A 1155 19.49 -1.05 7.91
CA LEU A 1155 19.20 -0.41 9.20
C LEU A 1155 19.95 -1.06 10.36
N PHE A 1156 20.11 -2.39 10.34
CA PHE A 1156 20.83 -3.13 11.36
C PHE A 1156 22.34 -2.92 11.26
N ALA A 1157 22.89 -2.91 10.04
CA ALA A 1157 24.33 -2.81 9.81
C ALA A 1157 24.87 -1.40 10.11
N ASP A 1158 24.19 -0.34 9.67
CA ASP A 1158 24.62 1.04 9.88
C ASP A 1158 23.43 2.00 10.09
N PRO A 1159 22.80 1.98 11.29
CA PRO A 1159 21.65 2.84 11.59
C PRO A 1159 22.00 4.33 11.55
N GLU A 1160 23.26 4.68 11.80
CA GLU A 1160 23.74 6.06 11.80
C GLU A 1160 23.77 6.63 10.37
N ARG A 1161 24.34 5.89 9.42
CA ARG A 1161 24.33 6.28 8.01
C ARG A 1161 22.91 6.39 7.47
N VAL A 1162 22.00 5.50 7.88
CA VAL A 1162 20.58 5.58 7.49
C VAL A 1162 19.93 6.85 8.06
N ALA A 1163 20.16 7.18 9.33
CA ALA A 1163 19.66 8.41 9.94
C ALA A 1163 20.17 9.66 9.23
N GLN A 1164 21.47 9.71 8.93
CA GLN A 1164 22.10 10.81 8.20
C GLN A 1164 21.53 10.97 6.78
N ARG A 1165 21.35 9.86 6.04
CA ARG A 1165 20.71 9.86 4.71
C ARG A 1165 19.30 10.45 4.75
N ILE A 1166 18.48 10.02 5.71
CA ILE A 1166 17.10 10.51 5.88
C ILE A 1166 17.09 12.00 6.25
N ALA A 1167 17.96 12.42 7.18
CA ALA A 1167 18.09 13.83 7.59
C ALA A 1167 18.48 14.73 6.41
N ILE A 1168 19.47 14.32 5.60
CA ILE A 1168 19.87 15.04 4.37
C ILE A 1168 18.70 15.13 3.40
N GLN A 1169 17.96 14.04 3.18
CA GLN A 1169 16.81 14.01 2.27
C GLN A 1169 15.69 14.96 2.73
N LEU A 1170 15.48 15.09 4.04
CA LEU A 1170 14.54 16.06 4.63
C LEU A 1170 15.05 17.51 4.60
N GLY A 1171 16.30 17.74 4.18
CA GLY A 1171 16.88 19.07 3.97
C GLY A 1171 17.75 19.57 5.13
N ILE A 1172 18.22 18.69 6.02
CA ILE A 1172 19.18 19.07 7.07
C ILE A 1172 20.59 19.06 6.49
N GLU A 1173 21.29 20.19 6.60
CA GLU A 1173 22.71 20.28 6.27
C GLU A 1173 23.54 19.72 7.43
N LEU A 1174 24.04 18.50 7.26
CA LEU A 1174 24.95 17.90 8.24
C LEU A 1174 26.32 18.59 8.16
N SER A 1175 26.73 19.25 9.25
CA SER A 1175 28.09 19.76 9.36
C SER A 1175 29.08 18.59 9.40
N LYS A 1176 30.24 18.70 8.72
CA LYS A 1176 31.28 17.64 8.67
C LYS A 1176 31.93 17.28 10.02
N LYS A 1177 31.45 17.82 11.14
CA LYS A 1177 31.95 17.45 12.47
C LYS A 1177 31.12 16.26 12.99
N PRO A 1178 31.73 15.07 13.19
CA PRO A 1178 31.02 13.95 13.82
C PRO A 1178 30.61 14.37 15.24
N GLN A 1179 29.31 14.35 15.52
CA GLN A 1179 28.82 14.45 16.90
C GLN A 1179 28.89 13.05 17.52
N ALA A 1180 29.59 12.93 18.65
CA ALA A 1180 29.75 11.66 19.35
C ALA A 1180 28.40 11.18 19.92
N LEU A 1181 28.08 9.90 19.72
CA LEU A 1181 26.76 9.32 19.95
C LEU A 1181 26.32 9.18 21.42
N PHE A 1182 27.21 9.47 22.39
CA PHE A 1182 26.98 9.20 23.82
C PHE A 1182 27.63 10.21 24.79
N GLU A 1183 27.46 11.53 24.58
CA GLU A 1183 27.67 12.49 25.67
C GLU A 1183 26.33 12.81 26.34
N LEU A 1184 26.23 12.46 27.63
CA LEU A 1184 25.23 12.98 28.57
C LEU A 1184 25.23 14.51 28.46
N GLU A 1185 24.04 15.08 28.31
CA GLU A 1185 23.68 16.52 28.23
C GLU A 1185 24.84 17.54 28.19
N PRO A 1186 24.83 18.52 27.25
CA PRO A 1186 25.84 19.56 27.26
C PRO A 1186 25.77 20.32 28.59
N LYS A 1187 26.73 20.07 29.48
CA LYS A 1187 26.92 20.86 30.70
C LYS A 1187 27.02 22.32 30.29
N ALA A 1188 26.23 23.18 30.95
CA ALA A 1188 26.35 24.62 30.78
C ALA A 1188 27.82 25.04 30.98
N PHE A 1189 28.29 26.04 30.24
CA PHE A 1189 29.68 26.50 30.31
C PHE A 1189 30.13 26.86 31.73
N GLU A 1190 29.19 27.21 32.62
CA GLU A 1190 29.45 27.51 34.04
C GLU A 1190 29.91 26.28 34.85
N ASP A 1191 29.64 25.06 34.35
CA ASP A 1191 29.97 23.77 34.98
C ASP A 1191 31.20 23.08 34.36
N THR A 1192 31.91 23.74 33.43
CA THR A 1192 33.18 23.20 32.89
C THR A 1192 34.37 23.64 33.73
N ALA A 1193 35.39 22.77 33.87
CA ALA A 1193 36.62 23.07 34.62
C ALA A 1193 37.35 24.33 34.10
N SER A 1194 37.16 24.67 32.82
CA SER A 1194 37.66 25.89 32.20
C SER A 1194 37.04 27.17 32.75
N ALA A 1195 35.79 27.14 33.24
CA ALA A 1195 35.14 28.30 33.86
C ALA A 1195 35.66 28.58 35.28
N TRP A 1196 36.30 27.58 35.90
CA TRP A 1196 36.89 27.66 37.24
C TRP A 1196 38.41 27.91 37.22
N GLY A 1197 39.01 28.07 36.04
CA GLY A 1197 40.39 28.53 35.87
C GLY A 1197 41.49 27.47 36.00
N ASP A 1198 41.15 26.18 35.94
CA ASP A 1198 42.16 25.11 35.94
C ASP A 1198 42.74 24.88 34.53
N PRO A 1199 44.08 24.70 34.39
CA PRO A 1199 44.69 24.43 33.10
C PRO A 1199 44.39 23.00 32.65
N GLU A 1200 43.95 22.85 31.39
CA GLU A 1200 43.82 21.57 30.70
C GLU A 1200 45.21 20.94 30.51
N ASP A 1201 45.63 20.12 31.47
CA ASP A 1201 46.74 19.19 31.25
C ASP A 1201 46.43 17.87 31.98
N SER A 1202 45.72 16.99 31.29
CA SER A 1202 45.56 15.59 31.69
C SER A 1202 45.30 14.74 30.46
N ASN A 1203 46.28 13.90 30.12
CA ASN A 1203 46.29 12.55 29.50
C ASN A 1203 45.18 12.04 28.55
N ASP A 1204 44.02 12.67 28.40
CA ASP A 1204 42.87 12.18 27.62
C ASP A 1204 43.04 12.31 26.12
N GLN A 1205 43.98 13.15 25.66
CA GLN A 1205 44.25 13.29 24.22
C GLN A 1205 44.92 12.04 23.63
N ARG A 1206 45.56 11.19 24.46
CA ARG A 1206 46.16 9.93 24.02
C ARG A 1206 45.14 8.78 23.89
N LEU A 1207 43.95 8.91 24.50
CA LEU A 1207 42.86 7.93 24.40
C LEU A 1207 41.92 8.20 23.22
N ARG A 1208 42.05 9.36 22.54
CA ARG A 1208 41.22 9.74 21.38
C ARG A 1208 41.72 9.18 20.04
N GLU A 1209 42.87 8.51 20.00
CA GLU A 1209 43.41 7.90 18.76
C GLU A 1209 43.21 6.37 18.67
N ASP A 1210 42.67 5.72 19.71
CA ASP A 1210 42.38 4.27 19.66
C ASP A 1210 40.99 4.00 19.07
N LYS A 1211 40.99 3.42 17.86
CA LYS A 1211 39.80 2.83 17.24
C LYS A 1211 39.44 1.50 17.94
N PRO A 1212 38.15 1.23 18.22
CA PRO A 1212 37.70 -0.09 18.66
C PRO A 1212 37.77 -1.18 17.56
N PRO A 1213 37.81 -2.48 17.90
CA PRO A 1213 38.15 -3.58 16.97
C PRO A 1213 37.04 -4.01 16.01
N HIS A 1214 35.82 -3.49 16.11
CA HIS A 1214 34.67 -3.91 15.27
C HIS A 1214 34.62 -3.22 13.89
N TRP A 1215 35.73 -2.66 13.42
CA TRP A 1215 35.90 -2.16 12.06
C TRP A 1215 36.71 -3.17 11.24
N GLY A 1216 36.00 -4.16 10.71
CA GLY A 1216 36.41 -4.96 9.55
C GLY A 1216 35.74 -4.40 8.31
#